data_AF-A0A8F9XL45-F1
#
_entry.id   AF-A0A8F9XL45-F1
#
_cell.length_a   1.000
_cell.length_b   1.000
_cell.length_c   1.000
_cell.angle_alpha   90.00
_cell.angle_beta   90.00
_cell.angle_gamma   90.00
#
_symmetry.space_group_name_H-M   'P 1'
#
loop_
_entity.id
_entity.type
_entity.pdbx_description
1 polymer ?
#
loop_
_entity_poly.entity_id
_entity_poly.type
_entity_poly.pdbx_seq_one_letter_code
_entity_poly.pdbx_strand_id
1 'polypeptide(L)'
;MSPLRCLSAAALALAVVTVGFAVRDPWFPDGPVQPPIPRGVPLPPITRTLQFPLKTARTLHSDAEIAQARANVKAFPSARAIADKILADAAYWTTWTDDALRDLVTTADVTRAVDLCPDGCPVHGRKIFETSTGTSYPWIVDPHHPFKVKCPIGGETYPDNDYGAYYHSGFKDRSSLTGKIVDDGWGWVAPDGKRYWFVAHANHMLWQRLELDGRSINSAILTLSRAYLLTGDRAYAHRAAVLLQRVAEVYPAMNYEQQSREGQLMGEQGTRYTGKIVNAIWEAYQVVPELAEGYDNIWETIDRDTALQKFSGRTGPQIRASIEANYLEDAIDAYFADQIRGNYGTHQRALLLLAVVRQHGDNRRYVDEVLHRADGHFLRVGFDYALYDLVFRDGAAHESPDYNFVWPRIFAASAELLKKLGYDMSVLPRLHRMFDEPLDFITTGTHSPALGDSKTIDAPLIGDDALVYQRAWRLYGDSRYAAFLAGIGATGDHSFTSYDALFSPALPVAATPTDGRAVPPQPSHVLTGYGYALLNNPADTRSLGLYYGEHLNHFHYDRLHFDLFAYGRPLTPDLGYPDAANEFNPGIFTWSKTTISHNTVTVDARRQNANPAGTLRFFADGPHTRALSVDAPGTYPATTTYRRTLVMVDLPAAAHSPDRGYVVDFFDVAGGHQHDYSLHGPPGEFSVSAETNLTPPAPGTLAGENVALGEIYDDPVLGAKDYKGSYLRYAGSGFQHLFNVQHVQSGSDFTYAQYIDAKNPQARLRIRILPQPGQDIILADAHVSPIKHPALLKYLIARRTGPAGAPLASTFVSVLEPFPDQPFLVSATPAPVAGPAEARAVIVRRAPDAQGGVRDLIVHSAHGPVRVDSAGLPPLETDAEVAVVTLDAAQHPVRVFFAQGTYFRLGALQFSAAPLEGQIVSVNPATNTIGVRINSVAPPDLATLTGRVFAVKNAQHTDAFTIASARIDGRTLVLAIKEDLRVGLARVATATPDQLTTNTPLYLAAVYPGTMLTTRAFQPLGTVTRCQDGVLQLAAPRPAHLPVNPGDDVWLLGVALGDRVTLPTVFNWQQP
;
A
#
# COMPACT_ATOMS: atom_id res chain seq x y z
N MET A 1 15.65 -1.54 -13.53
CA MET A 1 16.13 -0.39 -12.72
C MET A 1 14.94 0.01 -11.84
N SER A 2 14.79 -0.68 -10.71
CA SER A 2 13.55 -0.72 -9.92
C SER A 2 13.54 0.31 -8.78
N PRO A 3 12.37 0.81 -8.35
CA PRO A 3 12.23 2.03 -7.58
C PRO A 3 12.51 1.77 -6.10
N LEU A 4 13.72 2.10 -5.66
CA LEU A 4 14.08 2.29 -4.24
C LEU A 4 13.78 3.72 -3.74
N ARG A 5 12.95 4.47 -4.49
CA ARG A 5 12.63 5.87 -4.22
C ARG A 5 11.17 6.00 -3.76
N CYS A 6 10.90 5.71 -2.50
CA CYS A 6 9.70 6.18 -1.76
C CYS A 6 9.81 5.76 -0.30
N LEU A 7 10.79 6.29 0.42
CA LEU A 7 10.82 6.17 1.88
C LEU A 7 11.40 7.47 2.41
N SER A 8 10.55 8.46 2.68
CA SER A 8 11.00 9.69 3.28
C SER A 8 9.89 10.45 4.02
N ALA A 9 10.05 10.45 5.34
CA ALA A 9 9.47 11.29 6.40
C ALA A 9 7.98 11.17 6.74
N ALA A 10 7.74 10.90 8.04
CA ALA A 10 6.58 11.26 8.86
C ALA A 10 5.19 10.78 8.42
N ALA A 11 4.95 9.48 8.56
CA ALA A 11 3.59 8.96 8.76
C ALA A 11 3.15 9.24 10.21
N LEU A 12 2.38 10.30 10.44
CA LEU A 12 1.47 10.31 11.60
C LEU A 12 0.19 9.60 11.14
N ALA A 13 0.05 8.33 11.51
CA ALA A 13 -1.22 7.63 11.48
C ALA A 13 -1.96 7.96 12.78
N LEU A 14 -2.74 9.04 12.81
CA LEU A 14 -3.71 9.22 13.89
C LEU A 14 -4.99 8.48 13.49
N ALA A 15 -5.06 7.19 13.80
CA ALA A 15 -6.30 6.44 13.75
C ALA A 15 -7.30 7.11 14.71
N VAL A 16 -8.29 7.81 14.16
CA VAL A 16 -9.49 8.19 14.92
C VAL A 16 -10.34 6.94 15.08
N VAL A 17 -10.03 6.18 16.12
CA VAL A 17 -11.03 5.49 16.91
C VAL A 17 -10.84 6.02 18.32
N THR A 18 -11.92 6.50 18.94
CA THR A 18 -11.97 6.75 20.38
C THR A 18 -11.74 5.43 21.11
N VAL A 19 -10.49 4.98 21.19
CA VAL A 19 -10.02 3.83 21.97
C VAL A 19 -9.48 4.40 23.26
N GLY A 20 -10.06 3.95 24.38
CA GLY A 20 -9.71 4.34 25.73
C GLY A 20 -8.41 3.69 26.20
N PHE A 21 -7.36 3.84 25.43
CA PHE A 21 -5.99 3.73 25.90
C PHE A 21 -5.21 4.91 25.37
N ALA A 22 -4.49 5.58 26.27
CA ALA A 22 -3.32 6.36 25.86
C ALA A 22 -2.23 5.38 25.39
N VAL A 23 -2.43 4.71 24.25
CA VAL A 23 -1.32 4.09 23.53
C VAL A 23 -0.60 5.23 22.84
N ARG A 24 0.51 5.64 23.44
CA ARG A 24 1.37 6.73 22.97
C ARG A 24 1.94 6.37 21.60
N ASP A 25 2.14 7.38 20.76
CA ASP A 25 2.64 7.20 19.41
C ASP A 25 4.04 6.54 19.47
N PRO A 26 4.19 5.32 18.93
CA PRO A 26 5.47 4.63 18.91
C PRO A 26 6.59 5.35 18.21
N TRP A 27 6.26 6.19 17.23
CA TRP A 27 7.26 6.92 16.45
C TRP A 27 8.08 7.85 17.34
N PHE A 28 7.57 8.20 18.51
CA PHE A 28 8.24 9.06 19.47
C PHE A 28 8.47 8.31 20.78
N PRO A 29 9.73 7.98 21.12
CA PRO A 29 10.02 7.27 22.35
C PRO A 29 9.66 8.11 23.59
N ASP A 30 9.32 7.42 24.68
CA ASP A 30 9.03 8.04 25.97
C ASP A 30 10.24 8.79 26.54
N GLY A 31 9.97 9.71 27.46
CA GLY A 31 10.97 10.43 28.25
C GLY A 31 11.10 11.90 27.89
N PRO A 32 11.94 12.65 28.64
CA PRO A 32 12.14 14.07 28.40
C PRO A 32 12.86 14.31 27.07
N VAL A 33 12.40 15.34 26.34
CA VAL A 33 13.09 15.88 25.16
C VAL A 33 14.54 16.16 25.50
N GLN A 34 15.44 15.65 24.66
CA GLN A 34 16.86 15.92 24.80
C GLN A 34 17.19 17.31 24.25
N PRO A 35 17.94 18.16 24.97
CA PRO A 35 18.30 19.48 24.47
C PRO A 35 19.21 19.35 23.24
N PRO A 36 19.09 20.26 22.26
CA PRO A 36 20.05 20.34 21.16
C PRO A 36 21.48 20.48 21.67
N ILE A 37 22.44 20.00 20.88
CA ILE A 37 23.86 20.15 21.22
C ILE A 37 24.26 21.65 21.28
N PRO A 38 25.28 22.01 22.08
CA PRO A 38 25.79 23.38 22.10
C PRO A 38 26.29 23.82 20.71
N ARG A 39 25.92 25.03 20.29
CA ARG A 39 26.28 25.54 18.96
C ARG A 39 27.75 25.92 18.90
N GLY A 40 28.46 25.44 17.87
CA GLY A 40 29.85 25.80 17.63
C GLY A 40 30.80 25.28 18.71
N VAL A 41 30.50 24.12 19.30
CA VAL A 41 31.37 23.47 20.28
C VAL A 41 31.66 22.04 19.80
N PRO A 42 32.94 21.64 19.66
CA PRO A 42 33.27 20.25 19.38
C PRO A 42 32.88 19.33 20.54
N LEU A 43 32.18 18.24 20.24
CA LEU A 43 31.86 17.18 21.18
C LEU A 43 33.09 16.27 21.37
N PRO A 44 33.29 15.76 22.60
CA PRO A 44 34.37 14.82 22.86
C PRO A 44 34.12 13.50 22.09
N PRO A 45 35.18 12.85 21.55
CA PRO A 45 35.04 11.55 20.92
C PRO A 45 34.64 10.49 21.95
N ILE A 46 33.77 9.57 21.55
CA ILE A 46 33.35 8.43 22.37
C ILE A 46 34.02 7.18 21.81
N THR A 47 34.81 6.49 22.63
CA THR A 47 35.43 5.20 22.30
C THR A 47 34.78 4.11 23.13
N ARG A 48 34.35 3.03 22.47
CA ARG A 48 33.73 1.88 23.12
C ARG A 48 34.75 0.75 23.31
N THR A 49 34.58 -0.01 24.38
CA THR A 49 35.31 -1.26 24.59
C THR A 49 34.56 -2.38 23.91
N LEU A 50 35.30 -3.24 23.20
CA LEU A 50 34.74 -4.41 22.53
C LEU A 50 34.05 -5.34 23.53
N GLN A 51 32.79 -5.67 23.28
CA GLN A 51 31.97 -6.52 24.17
C GLN A 51 32.10 -8.01 23.84
N PHE A 52 32.31 -8.36 22.57
CA PHE A 52 32.40 -9.75 22.11
C PHE A 52 33.75 -10.05 21.44
N PRO A 53 34.17 -11.31 21.28
CA PRO A 53 35.37 -11.66 20.54
C PRO A 53 35.37 -11.10 19.11
N LEU A 54 36.54 -10.76 18.57
CA LEU A 54 36.64 -10.29 17.18
C LEU A 54 36.07 -11.31 16.19
N LYS A 55 35.40 -10.82 15.15
CA LYS A 55 35.00 -11.63 14.00
C LYS A 55 36.18 -12.40 13.40
N THR A 56 35.92 -13.64 12.99
CA THR A 56 36.92 -14.61 12.52
C THR A 56 36.78 -15.01 11.05
N ALA A 57 35.67 -14.67 10.39
CA ALA A 57 35.45 -14.90 8.97
C ALA A 57 34.39 -13.94 8.41
N ARG A 58 34.42 -13.68 7.10
CA ARG A 58 33.28 -13.11 6.35
C ARG A 58 32.06 -14.03 6.47
N THR A 59 30.84 -13.49 6.63
CA THR A 59 29.64 -14.29 6.94
C THR A 59 28.46 -14.09 6.00
N LEU A 60 28.37 -12.98 5.26
CA LEU A 60 27.28 -12.73 4.32
C LEU A 60 27.44 -13.54 3.03
N HIS A 61 28.63 -13.52 2.44
CA HIS A 61 28.93 -14.26 1.21
C HIS A 61 30.09 -15.23 1.41
N SER A 62 29.85 -16.50 1.13
CA SER A 62 30.88 -17.54 1.06
C SER A 62 31.77 -17.37 -0.17
N ASP A 63 32.96 -17.97 -0.16
CA ASP A 63 33.86 -17.98 -1.32
C ASP A 63 33.20 -18.61 -2.55
N ALA A 64 32.34 -19.62 -2.35
CA ALA A 64 31.59 -20.28 -3.42
C ALA A 64 30.55 -19.35 -4.05
N GLU A 65 29.80 -18.59 -3.24
CA GLU A 65 28.83 -17.60 -3.74
C GLU A 65 29.55 -16.46 -4.50
N ILE A 66 30.70 -16.01 -4.02
CA ILE A 66 31.51 -14.99 -4.72
C ILE A 66 32.03 -15.54 -6.06
N ALA A 67 32.52 -16.78 -6.09
CA ALA A 67 32.94 -17.43 -7.32
C ALA A 67 31.78 -17.56 -8.31
N GLN A 68 30.58 -17.90 -7.84
CA GLN A 68 29.36 -17.93 -8.64
C GLN A 68 29.02 -16.55 -9.21
N ALA A 69 29.06 -15.50 -8.40
CA ALA A 69 28.82 -14.13 -8.86
C ALA A 69 29.80 -13.71 -9.96
N ARG A 70 31.09 -13.98 -9.79
CA ARG A 70 32.11 -13.70 -10.80
C ARG A 70 31.91 -14.52 -12.08
N ALA A 71 31.51 -15.79 -11.95
CA ALA A 71 31.18 -16.64 -13.08
C ALA A 71 29.96 -16.11 -13.86
N ASN A 72 28.91 -15.67 -13.15
CA ASN A 72 27.73 -15.08 -13.75
C ASN A 72 28.05 -13.77 -14.49
N VAL A 73 28.80 -12.86 -13.86
CA VAL A 73 29.28 -11.61 -14.50
C VAL A 73 30.08 -11.89 -15.77
N LYS A 74 30.85 -12.99 -15.80
CA LYS A 74 31.59 -13.40 -17.00
C LYS A 74 30.65 -13.92 -18.09
N ALA A 75 29.65 -14.73 -17.72
CA ALA A 75 28.81 -15.48 -18.65
C ALA A 75 27.62 -14.68 -19.22
N PHE A 76 27.06 -13.75 -18.46
CA PHE A 76 25.76 -13.13 -18.73
C PHE A 76 25.87 -11.61 -18.93
N PRO A 77 25.45 -11.06 -20.10
CA PRO A 77 25.45 -9.62 -20.35
C PRO A 77 24.71 -8.78 -19.30
N SER A 78 23.56 -9.23 -18.82
CA SER A 78 22.79 -8.51 -17.78
C SER A 78 23.54 -8.45 -16.44
N ALA A 79 24.20 -9.54 -16.04
CA ALA A 79 25.03 -9.64 -14.85
C ALA A 79 26.25 -8.72 -14.96
N ARG A 80 26.87 -8.69 -16.15
CA ARG A 80 27.97 -7.77 -16.45
C ARG A 80 27.56 -6.32 -16.34
N ALA A 81 26.38 -5.94 -16.85
CA ALA A 81 25.88 -4.57 -16.74
C ALA A 81 25.71 -4.10 -15.28
N ILE A 82 25.32 -5.00 -14.37
CA ILE A 82 25.26 -4.71 -12.93
C ILE A 82 26.67 -4.47 -12.37
N ALA A 83 27.62 -5.35 -12.69
CA ALA A 83 29.01 -5.20 -12.25
C ALA A 83 29.65 -3.91 -12.81
N ASP A 84 29.47 -3.62 -14.09
CA ASP A 84 30.01 -2.43 -14.74
C ASP A 84 29.49 -1.14 -14.10
N LYS A 85 28.20 -1.10 -13.73
CA LYS A 85 27.63 0.04 -12.98
C LYS A 85 28.27 0.19 -11.61
N ILE A 86 28.43 -0.90 -10.86
CA ILE A 86 29.10 -0.88 -9.54
C ILE A 86 30.54 -0.39 -9.70
N LEU A 87 31.27 -0.84 -10.73
CA LEU A 87 32.65 -0.43 -10.98
C LEU A 87 32.75 1.04 -11.41
N ALA A 88 31.81 1.54 -12.22
CA ALA A 88 31.75 2.96 -12.59
C ALA A 88 31.48 3.85 -11.38
N ASP A 89 30.50 3.49 -10.54
CA ASP A 89 30.20 4.21 -9.30
C ASP A 89 31.39 4.13 -8.30
N ALA A 90 32.10 2.98 -8.24
CA ALA A 90 33.30 2.80 -7.40
C ALA A 90 34.49 3.62 -7.89
N ALA A 91 34.68 3.71 -9.21
CA ALA A 91 35.82 4.39 -9.83
C ALA A 91 35.90 5.87 -9.38
N TYR A 92 34.77 6.55 -9.26
CA TYR A 92 34.69 7.90 -8.72
C TYR A 92 35.39 8.03 -7.36
N TRP A 93 35.14 7.09 -6.43
CA TRP A 93 35.72 7.15 -5.09
C TRP A 93 37.20 6.74 -5.03
N THR A 94 37.67 5.96 -6.01
CA THR A 94 39.08 5.56 -6.05
C THR A 94 40.04 6.71 -6.38
N THR A 95 39.55 7.77 -7.04
CA THR A 95 40.35 8.96 -7.36
C THR A 95 40.60 9.87 -6.16
N TRP A 96 39.89 9.65 -5.05
CA TRP A 96 40.05 10.45 -3.83
C TRP A 96 41.28 10.00 -3.05
N THR A 97 41.92 10.93 -2.34
CA THR A 97 42.99 10.61 -1.39
C THR A 97 42.40 10.10 -0.07
N ASP A 98 43.20 9.40 0.74
CA ASP A 98 42.72 8.90 2.04
C ASP A 98 42.32 10.04 2.98
N ASP A 99 43.08 11.14 2.99
CA ASP A 99 42.76 12.35 3.74
C ASP A 99 41.42 12.95 3.29
N ALA A 100 41.18 13.09 1.98
CA ALA A 100 39.94 13.65 1.46
C ALA A 100 38.71 12.78 1.79
N LEU A 101 38.85 11.45 1.72
CA LEU A 101 37.79 10.52 2.12
C LEU A 101 37.51 10.61 3.62
N ARG A 102 38.57 10.70 4.43
CA ARG A 102 38.45 10.84 5.88
C ARG A 102 37.77 12.17 6.27
N ASP A 103 38.15 13.27 5.62
CA ASP A 103 37.63 14.60 5.91
C ASP A 103 36.17 14.78 5.47
N LEU A 104 35.71 14.00 4.47
CA LEU A 104 34.31 13.98 4.06
C LEU A 104 33.36 13.52 5.17
N VAL A 105 33.83 12.63 6.05
CA VAL A 105 33.02 12.07 7.15
C VAL A 105 33.09 12.98 8.37
N THR A 106 32.02 13.74 8.59
CA THR A 106 31.91 14.76 9.63
C THR A 106 31.77 14.18 11.04
N THR A 107 32.15 14.98 12.05
CA THR A 107 31.83 14.69 13.46
C THR A 107 30.35 14.96 13.76
N ALA A 108 29.89 14.50 14.93
CA ALA A 108 28.51 14.64 15.39
C ALA A 108 28.07 16.09 15.67
N ASP A 109 29.01 17.04 15.66
CA ASP A 109 28.79 18.47 15.89
C ASP A 109 28.16 19.17 14.69
N VAL A 110 28.27 18.57 13.51
CA VAL A 110 27.64 19.09 12.30
C VAL A 110 26.20 18.57 12.26
N THR A 111 25.26 19.50 12.21
CA THR A 111 23.82 19.24 12.23
C THR A 111 23.34 18.52 10.97
N ARG A 112 22.13 17.97 11.03
CA ARG A 112 21.43 17.32 9.90
C ARG A 112 20.00 17.84 9.72
N ALA A 113 19.50 17.82 8.49
CA ALA A 113 18.12 18.16 8.18
C ALA A 113 17.64 17.39 6.94
N VAL A 114 16.57 16.60 7.07
CA VAL A 114 15.97 15.92 5.92
C VAL A 114 15.38 16.94 4.96
N ASP A 115 14.63 17.91 5.48
CA ASP A 115 14.03 18.99 4.70
C ASP A 115 14.80 20.29 4.90
N LEU A 116 15.14 20.95 3.79
CA LEU A 116 15.80 22.25 3.83
C LEU A 116 14.84 23.36 4.25
N CYS A 117 13.72 23.50 3.52
CA CYS A 117 12.65 24.46 3.79
C CYS A 117 11.36 24.06 3.03
N PRO A 118 10.18 24.00 3.66
CA PRO A 118 8.91 23.68 2.98
C PRO A 118 8.53 24.69 1.89
N ASP A 119 9.02 25.91 1.99
CA ASP A 119 8.79 26.98 1.01
C ASP A 119 9.68 26.88 -0.24
N GLY A 120 10.61 25.91 -0.26
CA GLY A 120 11.47 25.62 -1.41
C GLY A 120 12.73 26.50 -1.44
N CYS A 121 13.00 27.13 -2.58
CA CYS A 121 14.20 27.93 -2.82
C CYS A 121 13.99 29.41 -2.41
N PRO A 122 14.99 30.10 -1.83
CA PRO A 122 14.87 31.54 -1.54
C PRO A 122 14.56 32.42 -2.76
N VAL A 123 14.97 31.99 -3.95
CA VAL A 123 14.76 32.71 -5.22
C VAL A 123 13.57 32.16 -5.99
N HIS A 124 13.47 30.83 -6.11
CA HIS A 124 12.47 30.17 -6.97
C HIS A 124 11.22 29.67 -6.22
N GLY A 125 11.17 29.83 -4.89
CA GLY A 125 10.09 29.34 -4.05
C GLY A 125 9.82 27.84 -4.24
N ARG A 126 8.54 27.47 -4.20
CA ARG A 126 8.06 26.09 -4.33
C ARG A 126 8.27 25.47 -5.72
N LYS A 127 8.56 26.27 -6.75
CA LYS A 127 8.81 25.77 -8.12
C LYS A 127 9.96 24.77 -8.17
N ILE A 128 10.88 24.82 -7.20
CA ILE A 128 11.97 23.86 -7.08
C ILE A 128 11.47 22.41 -6.99
N PHE A 129 10.34 22.16 -6.33
CA PHE A 129 9.78 20.82 -6.16
C PHE A 129 9.17 20.23 -7.45
N GLU A 130 8.94 21.07 -8.47
CA GLU A 130 8.49 20.65 -9.80
C GLU A 130 9.65 20.11 -10.66
N THR A 131 10.90 20.43 -10.32
CA THR A 131 12.06 20.05 -11.14
C THR A 131 12.54 18.61 -10.97
N SER A 132 12.13 17.95 -9.89
CA SER A 132 12.63 16.62 -9.55
C SER A 132 11.66 15.52 -9.95
N THR A 133 12.01 14.80 -11.02
CA THR A 133 11.33 13.56 -11.39
C THR A 133 11.79 12.41 -10.50
N GLY A 134 10.86 11.85 -9.72
CA GLY A 134 11.10 10.67 -8.89
C GLY A 134 11.92 10.91 -7.61
N THR A 135 12.05 12.15 -7.11
CA THR A 135 12.46 12.43 -5.73
C THR A 135 11.69 13.64 -5.18
N SER A 136 11.51 13.68 -3.87
CA SER A 136 10.94 14.82 -3.12
C SER A 136 12.03 15.80 -2.66
N TYR A 137 13.31 15.47 -2.88
CA TYR A 137 14.48 16.26 -2.49
C TYR A 137 15.16 16.86 -3.73
N PRO A 138 14.82 18.10 -4.10
CA PRO A 138 15.21 18.65 -5.39
C PRO A 138 16.59 19.32 -5.38
N TRP A 139 17.28 19.38 -4.24
CA TRP A 139 18.58 20.02 -4.13
C TRP A 139 19.69 19.13 -4.69
N ILE A 140 20.78 19.76 -5.15
CA ILE A 140 21.98 19.07 -5.59
C ILE A 140 23.06 19.27 -4.54
N VAL A 141 23.51 18.17 -3.93
CA VAL A 141 24.70 18.12 -3.06
C VAL A 141 25.85 17.43 -3.78
N ASP A 142 26.99 18.11 -3.86
CA ASP A 142 28.23 17.59 -4.43
C ASP A 142 29.18 17.21 -3.29
N PRO A 143 29.67 15.95 -3.19
CA PRO A 143 30.62 15.55 -2.17
C PRO A 143 31.93 16.37 -2.14
N HIS A 144 32.34 16.98 -3.26
CA HIS A 144 33.49 17.89 -3.28
C HIS A 144 33.20 19.24 -2.59
N HIS A 145 31.93 19.55 -2.32
CA HIS A 145 31.46 20.77 -1.68
C HIS A 145 30.47 20.42 -0.53
N PRO A 146 30.90 19.69 0.51
CA PRO A 146 30.05 18.94 1.45
C PRO A 146 29.04 19.76 2.26
N PHE A 147 29.24 21.08 2.39
CA PHE A 147 28.38 21.96 3.19
C PHE A 147 27.55 22.92 2.34
N LYS A 148 27.40 22.61 1.06
CA LYS A 148 26.70 23.45 0.09
C LYS A 148 25.59 22.66 -0.60
N VAL A 149 24.51 23.36 -0.93
CA VAL A 149 23.48 22.88 -1.84
C VAL A 149 23.39 23.77 -3.07
N LYS A 150 22.97 23.20 -4.20
CA LYS A 150 22.74 23.95 -5.43
C LYS A 150 21.28 23.82 -5.89
N CYS A 151 20.66 24.95 -6.25
CA CYS A 151 19.31 24.97 -6.82
C CYS A 151 19.35 24.46 -8.28
N PRO A 152 18.53 23.47 -8.67
CA PRO A 152 18.50 22.96 -10.05
C PRO A 152 17.86 23.93 -11.05
N ILE A 153 17.15 24.97 -10.59
CA ILE A 153 16.49 25.95 -11.47
C ILE A 153 17.48 27.02 -11.93
N GLY A 154 18.01 27.82 -11.00
CA GLY A 154 18.91 28.94 -11.33
C GLY A 154 20.40 28.64 -11.16
N GLY A 155 20.75 27.48 -10.58
CA GLY A 155 22.14 27.09 -10.38
C GLY A 155 22.85 27.79 -9.21
N GLU A 156 22.14 28.59 -8.41
CA GLU A 156 22.69 29.25 -7.22
C GLU A 156 23.13 28.23 -6.19
N THR A 157 24.20 28.55 -5.46
CA THR A 157 24.76 27.73 -4.38
C THR A 157 24.54 28.42 -3.04
N TYR A 158 24.10 27.65 -2.05
CA TYR A 158 23.84 28.12 -0.70
C TYR A 158 24.53 27.23 0.36
N PRO A 159 24.86 27.78 1.54
CA PRO A 159 24.86 29.21 1.85
C PRO A 159 26.02 29.94 1.14
N ASP A 160 26.19 31.25 1.34
CA ASP A 160 27.31 32.02 0.79
C ASP A 160 28.63 31.72 1.52
N ASN A 161 28.57 31.52 2.85
CA ASN A 161 29.75 31.36 3.71
C ASN A 161 30.50 30.04 3.56
N ASP A 162 31.79 30.02 3.88
CA ASP A 162 32.58 28.78 3.96
C ASP A 162 32.44 28.15 5.35
N TYR A 163 31.42 27.29 5.50
CA TYR A 163 31.20 26.52 6.72
C TYR A 163 32.33 25.49 6.97
N GLY A 164 32.98 24.98 5.92
CA GLY A 164 34.07 24.01 6.05
C GLY A 164 35.26 24.60 6.80
N ALA A 165 35.68 25.82 6.45
CA ALA A 165 36.73 26.53 7.18
C ALA A 165 36.37 26.75 8.67
N TYR A 166 35.11 27.12 8.96
CA TYR A 166 34.62 27.28 10.33
C TYR A 166 34.67 25.94 11.09
N TYR A 167 34.21 24.86 10.47
CA TYR A 167 34.25 23.50 11.01
C TYR A 167 35.69 23.04 11.32
N HIS A 168 36.60 23.13 10.35
CA HIS A 168 37.99 22.68 10.51
C HIS A 168 38.81 23.53 11.50
N SER A 169 38.39 24.77 11.79
CA SER A 169 38.95 25.57 12.89
C SER A 169 38.58 25.05 14.30
N GLY A 170 37.75 24.01 14.38
CA GLY A 170 37.12 23.55 15.62
C GLY A 170 36.06 24.53 16.12
N PHE A 171 35.33 25.18 15.19
CA PHE A 171 34.34 26.22 15.44
C PHE A 171 34.87 27.48 16.16
N LYS A 172 36.19 27.74 16.08
CA LYS A 172 36.83 28.88 16.74
C LYS A 172 36.94 30.12 15.84
N ASP A 173 37.17 29.91 14.55
CA ASP A 173 37.36 30.99 13.58
C ASP A 173 36.07 31.29 12.82
N ARG A 174 35.36 32.33 13.24
CA ARG A 174 34.10 32.77 12.61
C ARG A 174 34.32 33.66 11.39
N SER A 175 35.56 33.96 11.00
CA SER A 175 35.85 34.87 9.88
C SER A 175 35.35 34.35 8.52
N SER A 176 35.12 33.04 8.40
CA SER A 176 34.56 32.42 7.19
C SER A 176 33.04 32.49 7.11
N LEU A 177 32.33 32.87 8.19
CA LEU A 177 30.87 33.02 8.25
C LEU A 177 30.43 34.39 7.71
N THR A 178 30.61 34.61 6.41
CA THR A 178 30.34 35.90 5.72
C THR A 178 29.49 35.71 4.47
N GLY A 179 28.83 36.78 4.01
CA GLY A 179 27.93 36.75 2.84
C GLY A 179 26.55 37.33 3.14
N LYS A 180 25.61 37.19 2.19
CA LYS A 180 24.22 37.63 2.35
C LYS A 180 23.36 36.54 3.01
N ILE A 181 23.58 35.29 2.60
CA ILE A 181 22.94 34.10 3.15
C ILE A 181 24.00 33.35 3.95
N VAL A 182 23.99 33.53 5.26
CA VAL A 182 24.99 32.92 6.17
C VAL A 182 24.31 31.88 7.03
N ASP A 183 24.77 30.63 6.94
CA ASP A 183 24.32 29.49 7.74
C ASP A 183 25.49 28.95 8.58
N ASP A 184 25.31 28.94 9.90
CA ASP A 184 26.29 28.47 10.89
C ASP A 184 26.06 27.01 11.32
N GLY A 185 25.28 26.27 10.53
CA GLY A 185 24.86 24.90 10.80
C GLY A 185 23.43 24.82 11.36
N TRP A 186 22.91 25.88 11.99
CA TRP A 186 21.56 25.87 12.57
C TRP A 186 20.50 26.57 11.73
N GLY A 187 20.82 26.78 10.45
CA GLY A 187 19.95 27.36 9.45
C GLY A 187 20.04 28.89 9.42
N TRP A 188 19.88 29.44 8.22
CA TRP A 188 19.74 30.86 7.97
C TRP A 188 18.28 31.29 8.13
N VAL A 189 18.02 32.40 8.83
CA VAL A 189 16.68 33.01 8.91
C VAL A 189 16.59 34.13 7.88
N ALA A 190 15.71 33.95 6.91
CA ALA A 190 15.44 34.92 5.86
C ALA A 190 14.69 36.16 6.40
N PRO A 191 14.70 37.29 5.66
CA PRO A 191 13.99 38.51 6.08
C PRO A 191 12.47 38.35 6.29
N ASP A 192 11.85 37.35 5.66
CA ASP A 192 10.43 37.00 5.83
C ASP A 192 10.16 36.10 7.05
N GLY A 193 11.20 35.80 7.84
CA GLY A 193 11.12 34.97 9.04
C GLY A 193 11.22 33.46 8.77
N LYS A 194 11.33 33.02 7.51
CA LYS A 194 11.50 31.61 7.17
C LYS A 194 12.92 31.15 7.47
N ARG A 195 13.07 29.91 7.98
CA ARG A 195 14.39 29.30 8.23
C ARG A 195 14.74 28.31 7.12
N TYR A 196 15.95 28.40 6.60
CA TYR A 196 16.53 27.53 5.57
C TYR A 196 17.75 26.80 6.15
N TRP A 197 17.74 25.48 6.11
CA TRP A 197 18.74 24.62 6.76
C TRP A 197 19.79 24.10 5.76
N PHE A 198 20.51 25.00 5.09
CA PHE A 198 21.38 24.64 3.96
C PHE A 198 22.52 23.70 4.36
N VAL A 199 23.28 24.05 5.40
CA VAL A 199 24.43 23.24 5.85
C VAL A 199 23.97 21.90 6.42
N ALA A 200 22.93 21.93 7.24
CA ALA A 200 22.38 20.72 7.84
C ALA A 200 21.80 19.76 6.79
N HIS A 201 21.13 20.29 5.75
CA HIS A 201 20.60 19.49 4.66
C HIS A 201 21.71 18.88 3.80
N ALA A 202 22.72 19.68 3.43
CA ALA A 202 23.88 19.19 2.70
C ALA A 202 24.57 18.05 3.45
N ASN A 203 24.85 18.24 4.74
CA ASN A 203 25.46 17.22 5.57
C ASN A 203 24.58 15.96 5.71
N HIS A 204 23.25 16.10 5.83
CA HIS A 204 22.33 14.96 5.84
C HIS A 204 22.49 14.12 4.56
N MET A 205 22.51 14.77 3.40
CA MET A 205 22.55 14.09 2.11
C MET A 205 23.93 13.54 1.75
N LEU A 206 25.01 14.05 2.36
CA LEU A 206 26.30 13.35 2.32
C LEU A 206 26.25 11.98 2.96
N TRP A 207 25.43 11.78 3.98
CA TRP A 207 25.24 10.47 4.59
C TRP A 207 24.25 9.59 3.82
N GLN A 208 23.40 10.16 2.95
CA GLN A 208 22.27 9.45 2.36
C GLN A 208 21.89 9.79 0.91
N ARG A 209 21.60 8.74 0.13
CA ARG A 209 21.55 8.72 -1.34
C ARG A 209 20.20 9.11 -2.01
N LEU A 210 19.49 10.13 -1.53
CA LEU A 210 18.10 10.39 -1.99
C LEU A 210 17.91 11.58 -2.95
N GLU A 211 18.98 12.29 -3.26
CA GLU A 211 18.96 13.45 -4.16
C GLU A 211 19.31 13.09 -5.63
N LEU A 212 19.33 14.13 -6.48
CA LEU A 212 19.56 14.02 -7.92
C LEU A 212 20.91 13.41 -8.31
N ASP A 213 22.00 13.71 -7.57
CA ASP A 213 23.34 13.16 -7.86
C ASP A 213 23.58 11.79 -7.21
N GLY A 214 22.89 11.51 -6.09
CA GLY A 214 22.89 10.19 -5.45
C GLY A 214 24.27 9.65 -5.09
N ARG A 215 25.24 10.50 -4.72
CA ARG A 215 26.54 10.11 -4.17
C ARG A 215 26.61 10.48 -2.70
N SER A 216 26.95 9.51 -1.86
CA SER A 216 26.96 9.65 -0.39
C SER A 216 27.94 8.67 0.26
N ILE A 217 28.34 8.92 1.50
CA ILE A 217 29.31 8.13 2.30
C ILE A 217 28.90 6.66 2.39
N ASN A 218 27.63 6.37 2.72
CA ASN A 218 27.11 5.01 2.78
C ASN A 218 27.20 4.30 1.42
N SER A 219 26.78 4.97 0.34
CA SER A 219 26.83 4.43 -1.02
C SER A 219 28.25 4.19 -1.52
N ALA A 220 29.21 5.01 -1.08
CA ALA A 220 30.63 4.87 -1.37
C ALA A 220 31.19 3.58 -0.76
N ILE A 221 30.99 3.39 0.55
CA ILE A 221 31.43 2.20 1.29
C ILE A 221 30.81 0.95 0.66
N LEU A 222 29.50 0.94 0.43
CA LEU A 222 28.80 -0.18 -0.18
C LEU A 222 29.36 -0.52 -1.56
N THR A 223 29.43 0.47 -2.45
CA THR A 223 29.84 0.26 -3.84
C THR A 223 31.31 -0.17 -3.95
N LEU A 224 32.21 0.47 -3.20
CA LEU A 224 33.62 0.07 -3.13
C LEU A 224 33.77 -1.37 -2.61
N SER A 225 33.04 -1.73 -1.56
CA SER A 225 33.11 -3.08 -1.00
C SER A 225 32.59 -4.16 -1.96
N ARG A 226 31.50 -3.86 -2.70
CA ARG A 226 30.94 -4.76 -3.72
C ARG A 226 31.85 -4.87 -4.93
N ALA A 227 32.48 -3.77 -5.36
CA ALA A 227 33.50 -3.79 -6.41
C ALA A 227 34.68 -4.69 -6.03
N TYR A 228 35.13 -4.67 -4.77
CA TYR A 228 36.13 -5.61 -4.27
C TYR A 228 35.66 -7.06 -4.39
N LEU A 229 34.43 -7.40 -3.94
CA LEU A 229 33.94 -8.78 -4.05
C LEU A 229 33.86 -9.26 -5.51
N LEU A 230 33.45 -8.42 -6.45
CA LEU A 230 33.33 -8.80 -7.85
C LEU A 230 34.68 -8.90 -8.59
N THR A 231 35.72 -8.18 -8.16
CA THR A 231 37.00 -8.09 -8.90
C THR A 231 38.18 -8.73 -8.17
N GLY A 232 38.18 -8.70 -6.84
CA GLY A 232 39.33 -9.00 -5.99
C GLY A 232 40.34 -7.87 -5.88
N ASP A 233 40.10 -6.70 -6.48
CA ASP A 233 41.03 -5.57 -6.42
C ASP A 233 40.98 -4.88 -5.05
N ARG A 234 42.10 -4.98 -4.33
CA ARG A 234 42.26 -4.46 -2.97
C ARG A 234 42.24 -2.94 -2.90
N ALA A 235 42.43 -2.21 -4.00
CA ALA A 235 42.33 -0.75 -4.00
C ALA A 235 40.92 -0.30 -3.60
N TYR A 236 39.88 -1.00 -4.04
CA TYR A 236 38.51 -0.70 -3.61
C TYR A 236 38.30 -0.98 -2.12
N ALA A 237 38.78 -2.13 -1.64
CA ALA A 237 38.68 -2.50 -0.23
C ALA A 237 39.40 -1.49 0.69
N HIS A 238 40.58 -1.02 0.28
CA HIS A 238 41.34 0.00 1.00
C HIS A 238 40.54 1.29 1.22
N ARG A 239 39.97 1.86 0.14
CA ARG A 239 39.17 3.09 0.22
C ARG A 239 37.91 2.92 1.08
N ALA A 240 37.24 1.77 0.97
CA ALA A 240 36.11 1.44 1.83
C ALA A 240 36.52 1.37 3.31
N ALA A 241 37.68 0.79 3.61
CA ALA A 241 38.20 0.68 4.97
C ALA A 241 38.58 2.03 5.57
N VAL A 242 39.12 2.97 4.79
CA VAL A 242 39.41 4.35 5.24
C VAL A 242 38.12 5.05 5.70
N LEU A 243 37.05 4.98 4.89
CA LEU A 243 35.75 5.55 5.24
C LEU A 243 35.14 4.86 6.46
N LEU A 244 35.11 3.52 6.50
CA LEU A 244 34.55 2.75 7.63
C LEU A 244 35.30 3.01 8.94
N GLN A 245 36.62 3.12 8.89
CA GLN A 245 37.41 3.46 10.07
C GLN A 245 36.99 4.83 10.60
N ARG A 246 36.82 5.82 9.73
CA ARG A 246 36.39 7.15 10.14
C ARG A 246 34.95 7.16 10.66
N VAL A 247 34.04 6.41 10.05
CA VAL A 247 32.68 6.19 10.58
C VAL A 247 32.74 5.64 12.01
N ALA A 248 33.58 4.64 12.27
CA ALA A 248 33.76 4.05 13.60
C ALA A 248 34.33 5.04 14.65
N GLU A 249 34.98 6.12 14.24
CA GLU A 249 35.45 7.16 15.17
C GLU A 249 34.34 8.13 15.59
N VAL A 250 33.31 8.31 14.75
CA VAL A 250 32.28 9.34 14.95
C VAL A 250 30.92 8.76 15.33
N TYR A 251 30.60 7.54 14.90
CA TYR A 251 29.29 6.91 15.08
C TYR A 251 28.80 6.85 16.53
N PRO A 252 29.64 6.52 17.54
CA PRO A 252 29.18 6.49 18.94
C PRO A 252 28.63 7.82 19.44
N ALA A 253 29.13 8.95 18.93
CA ALA A 253 28.66 10.29 19.30
C ALA A 253 27.44 10.76 18.49
N MET A 254 27.03 10.03 17.46
CA MET A 254 25.88 10.39 16.63
C MET A 254 24.57 10.18 17.40
N ASN A 255 23.78 11.25 17.47
CA ASN A 255 22.46 11.30 18.10
C ASN A 255 21.59 12.29 17.34
N TYR A 256 20.77 11.78 16.42
CA TYR A 256 19.96 12.61 15.52
C TYR A 256 19.02 13.55 16.27
N GLU A 257 18.48 13.13 17.43
CA GLU A 257 17.55 13.92 18.25
C GLU A 257 18.15 15.26 18.67
N GLN A 258 19.42 15.27 19.06
CA GLN A 258 20.11 16.47 19.54
C GLN A 258 20.80 17.25 18.42
N GLN A 259 20.94 16.65 17.25
CA GLN A 259 21.85 17.09 16.19
C GLN A 259 21.12 17.33 14.86
N SER A 260 19.80 17.52 14.89
CA SER A 260 19.01 17.74 13.68
C SER A 260 17.95 18.82 13.82
N ARG A 261 17.53 19.32 12.65
CA ARG A 261 16.34 20.17 12.49
C ARG A 261 15.10 19.48 13.04
N GLU A 262 14.84 18.24 12.64
CA GLU A 262 13.63 17.52 13.04
C GLU A 262 13.62 17.25 14.55
N GLY A 263 14.77 16.90 15.12
CA GLY A 263 14.98 16.83 16.57
C GLY A 263 14.61 18.11 17.30
N GLN A 264 15.09 19.26 16.81
CA GLN A 264 14.73 20.56 17.37
C GLN A 264 13.22 20.85 17.24
N LEU A 265 12.63 20.68 16.06
CA LEU A 265 11.24 21.04 15.80
C LEU A 265 10.24 20.18 16.59
N MET A 266 10.53 18.88 16.72
CA MET A 266 9.70 18.00 17.55
C MET A 266 9.91 18.28 19.03
N GLY A 267 11.15 18.60 19.44
CA GLY A 267 11.47 18.98 20.81
C GLY A 267 10.74 20.24 21.28
N GLU A 268 10.62 21.25 20.41
CA GLU A 268 9.82 22.47 20.66
C GLU A 268 8.32 22.16 20.87
N GLN A 269 7.84 21.03 20.36
CA GLN A 269 6.48 20.50 20.57
C GLN A 269 6.40 19.51 21.74
N GLY A 270 7.47 19.37 22.53
CA GLY A 270 7.52 18.43 23.66
C GLY A 270 7.67 16.96 23.26
N THR A 271 8.11 16.67 22.03
CA THR A 271 8.17 15.33 21.45
C THR A 271 9.61 14.93 21.09
N ARG A 272 10.01 13.70 21.40
CA ARG A 272 11.35 13.18 21.05
C ARG A 272 11.40 12.69 19.59
N TYR A 273 12.50 12.94 18.86
CA TYR A 273 12.68 12.46 17.48
C TYR A 273 14.04 11.77 17.32
N THR A 274 14.07 10.45 17.50
CA THR A 274 15.33 9.69 17.64
C THR A 274 15.96 9.24 16.31
N GLY A 275 17.24 8.86 16.42
CA GLY A 275 18.07 8.37 15.32
C GLY A 275 19.55 8.39 15.71
N LYS A 276 20.42 7.88 14.83
CA LYS A 276 21.88 7.92 15.00
C LYS A 276 22.49 8.93 14.04
N ILE A 277 23.00 8.49 12.88
CA ILE A 277 23.52 9.39 11.86
C ILE A 277 22.35 10.17 11.28
N VAL A 278 21.28 9.47 10.91
CA VAL A 278 20.03 10.01 10.37
C VAL A 278 18.85 9.59 11.27
N ASN A 279 17.62 9.98 10.89
CA ASN A 279 16.41 9.54 11.61
C ASN A 279 16.33 8.01 11.70
N ALA A 280 15.64 7.50 12.72
CA ALA A 280 15.59 6.07 13.04
C ALA A 280 15.12 5.17 11.88
N ILE A 281 14.29 5.68 10.97
CA ILE A 281 13.77 4.94 9.82
C ILE A 281 14.90 4.69 8.82
N TRP A 282 15.56 5.76 8.40
CA TRP A 282 16.64 5.71 7.42
C TRP A 282 17.88 4.99 7.94
N GLU A 283 18.10 5.10 9.25
CA GLU A 283 19.13 4.33 9.95
C GLU A 283 18.89 2.82 9.80
N ALA A 284 17.64 2.36 9.99
CA ALA A 284 17.26 0.95 9.86
C ALA A 284 17.23 0.44 8.42
N TYR A 285 16.78 1.26 7.47
CA TYR A 285 16.63 0.84 6.07
C TYR A 285 17.95 0.75 5.30
N GLN A 286 18.82 1.74 5.48
CA GLN A 286 19.95 2.00 4.58
C GLN A 286 21.28 2.06 5.34
N VAL A 287 21.42 2.99 6.28
CA VAL A 287 22.74 3.28 6.90
C VAL A 287 23.30 2.05 7.59
N VAL A 288 22.54 1.42 8.49
CA VAL A 288 23.01 0.23 9.22
C VAL A 288 23.24 -0.95 8.27
N PRO A 289 22.30 -1.31 7.37
CA PRO A 289 22.54 -2.43 6.48
C PRO A 289 23.74 -2.27 5.54
N GLU A 290 23.90 -1.11 4.92
CA GLU A 290 24.93 -0.89 3.90
C GLU A 290 26.34 -0.83 4.50
N LEU A 291 26.49 -0.20 5.66
CA LEU A 291 27.78 -0.13 6.36
C LEU A 291 28.19 -1.49 6.95
N ALA A 292 27.24 -2.27 7.48
CA ALA A 292 27.50 -3.62 7.98
C ALA A 292 27.88 -4.59 6.83
N GLU A 293 27.18 -4.52 5.70
CA GLU A 293 27.55 -5.27 4.48
C GLU A 293 28.94 -4.85 4.00
N GLY A 294 29.20 -3.54 3.94
CA GLY A 294 30.48 -2.99 3.53
C GLY A 294 31.66 -3.50 4.35
N TYR A 295 31.50 -3.59 5.68
CA TYR A 295 32.50 -4.16 6.57
C TYR A 295 32.71 -5.66 6.31
N ASP A 296 31.65 -6.45 6.20
CA ASP A 296 31.77 -7.91 6.00
C ASP A 296 32.46 -8.22 4.66
N ASN A 297 32.09 -7.51 3.60
CA ASN A 297 32.64 -7.66 2.25
C ASN A 297 34.18 -7.50 2.22
N ILE A 298 34.75 -6.58 3.00
CA ILE A 298 36.20 -6.28 3.01
C ILE A 298 36.94 -6.84 4.22
N TRP A 299 36.24 -7.49 5.16
CA TRP A 299 36.78 -7.91 6.46
C TRP A 299 38.15 -8.59 6.35
N GLU A 300 38.31 -9.49 5.37
CA GLU A 300 39.52 -10.31 5.17
C GLU A 300 40.76 -9.51 4.71
N THR A 301 40.59 -8.28 4.22
CA THR A 301 41.69 -7.47 3.70
C THR A 301 42.33 -6.59 4.77
N ILE A 302 41.56 -6.20 5.80
CA ILE A 302 41.93 -5.17 6.79
C ILE A 302 43.25 -5.52 7.49
N ASP A 303 43.41 -6.76 7.93
CA ASP A 303 44.60 -7.19 8.67
C ASP A 303 45.89 -7.15 7.85
N ARG A 304 45.76 -7.18 6.52
CA ARG A 304 46.88 -7.19 5.58
C ARG A 304 47.09 -5.85 4.87
N ASP A 305 46.24 -4.86 5.15
CA ASP A 305 46.34 -3.53 4.56
C ASP A 305 47.37 -2.68 5.29
N THR A 306 48.63 -2.77 4.87
CA THR A 306 49.73 -2.03 5.49
C THR A 306 49.63 -0.52 5.27
N ALA A 307 48.99 -0.08 4.19
CA ALA A 307 48.80 1.34 3.89
C ALA A 307 47.80 1.96 4.87
N LEU A 308 46.66 1.30 5.09
CA LEU A 308 45.66 1.71 6.06
C LEU A 308 46.23 1.69 7.49
N GLN A 309 47.01 0.66 7.85
CA GLN A 309 47.65 0.58 9.17
C GLN A 309 48.62 1.73 9.41
N LYS A 310 49.40 2.12 8.39
CA LYS A 310 50.28 3.29 8.46
C LYS A 310 49.49 4.60 8.55
N PHE A 311 48.43 4.74 7.74
CA PHE A 311 47.58 5.93 7.72
C PHE A 311 46.86 6.16 9.06
N SER A 312 46.31 5.10 9.64
CA SER A 312 45.58 5.11 10.91
C SER A 312 46.45 5.13 12.15
N GLY A 313 47.71 4.71 12.04
CA GLY A 313 48.57 4.43 13.18
C GLY A 313 48.12 3.23 14.03
N ARG A 314 47.26 2.36 13.49
CA ARG A 314 46.69 1.19 14.19
C ARG A 314 47.01 -0.10 13.44
N THR A 315 47.17 -1.20 14.18
CA THR A 315 47.25 -2.53 13.57
C THR A 315 45.89 -2.96 12.99
N GLY A 316 45.90 -3.89 12.05
CA GLY A 316 44.69 -4.47 11.47
C GLY A 316 43.64 -4.92 12.51
N PRO A 317 44.02 -5.76 13.48
CA PRO A 317 43.11 -6.16 14.56
C PRO A 317 42.57 -4.99 15.40
N GLN A 318 43.35 -3.92 15.60
CA GLN A 318 42.87 -2.71 16.30
C GLN A 318 41.88 -1.91 15.46
N ILE A 319 42.06 -1.87 14.12
CA ILE A 319 41.08 -1.26 13.20
C ILE A 319 39.77 -2.04 13.25
N ARG A 320 39.82 -3.38 13.13
CA ARG A 320 38.64 -4.23 13.26
C ARG A 320 37.97 -4.09 14.62
N ALA A 321 38.73 -4.11 15.71
CA ALA A 321 38.19 -3.89 17.06
C ALA A 321 37.46 -2.55 17.18
N SER A 322 37.99 -1.50 16.56
CA SER A 322 37.34 -0.19 16.55
C SER A 322 36.03 -0.21 15.78
N ILE A 323 35.98 -0.82 14.59
CA ILE A 323 34.75 -0.89 13.77
C ILE A 323 33.70 -1.77 14.45
N GLU A 324 34.10 -2.94 14.96
CA GLU A 324 33.19 -3.87 15.63
C GLU A 324 32.60 -3.27 16.91
N ALA A 325 33.40 -2.62 17.76
CA ALA A 325 32.93 -2.02 19.01
C ALA A 325 32.14 -0.72 18.82
N ASN A 326 32.65 0.19 17.97
CA ASN A 326 32.09 1.53 17.86
C ASN A 326 30.95 1.65 16.85
N TYR A 327 30.85 0.72 15.89
CA TYR A 327 29.79 0.73 14.90
C TYR A 327 28.85 -0.47 15.05
N LEU A 328 29.33 -1.72 14.90
CA LEU A 328 28.42 -2.87 14.93
C LEU A 328 27.73 -3.05 16.29
N GLU A 329 28.51 -3.07 17.38
CA GLU A 329 27.96 -3.22 18.74
C GLU A 329 27.16 -1.98 19.17
N ASP A 330 27.58 -0.77 18.77
CA ASP A 330 26.80 0.46 19.03
C ASP A 330 25.48 0.48 18.26
N ALA A 331 25.44 -0.02 17.03
CA ALA A 331 24.21 -0.15 16.26
C ALA A 331 23.27 -1.22 16.86
N ILE A 332 23.80 -2.31 17.41
CA ILE A 332 22.99 -3.28 18.18
C ILE A 332 22.39 -2.61 19.41
N ASP A 333 23.18 -1.85 20.19
CA ASP A 333 22.68 -1.12 21.35
C ASP A 333 21.63 -0.07 20.94
N ALA A 334 21.87 0.66 19.85
CA ALA A 334 20.96 1.66 19.30
C ALA A 334 19.63 1.06 18.82
N TYR A 335 19.63 -0.20 18.35
CA TYR A 335 18.39 -0.95 18.09
C TYR A 335 17.58 -1.10 19.37
N PHE A 336 18.20 -1.54 20.48
CA PHE A 336 17.49 -1.72 21.76
C PHE A 336 17.15 -0.40 22.46
N ALA A 337 17.79 0.70 22.07
CA ALA A 337 17.52 2.05 22.56
C ALA A 337 16.47 2.83 21.73
N ASP A 338 15.76 2.20 20.79
CA ASP A 338 14.79 2.84 19.90
C ASP A 338 15.37 3.98 19.04
N GLN A 339 16.66 3.89 18.69
CA GLN A 339 17.33 4.82 17.76
C GLN A 339 17.43 4.24 16.34
N ILE A 340 17.13 2.95 16.15
CA ILE A 340 17.06 2.27 14.85
C ILE A 340 15.71 1.56 14.77
N ARG A 341 14.77 2.17 14.05
CA ARG A 341 13.38 1.69 13.92
C ARG A 341 12.71 2.32 12.70
N GLY A 342 12.31 1.49 11.74
CA GLY A 342 11.55 1.89 10.56
C GLY A 342 10.17 1.24 10.50
N ASN A 343 9.58 1.18 9.30
CA ASN A 343 8.40 0.34 9.04
C ASN A 343 8.64 -1.09 9.52
N TYR A 344 7.55 -1.83 9.74
CA TYR A 344 7.64 -3.16 10.31
C TYR A 344 8.62 -4.06 9.52
N GLY A 345 9.41 -4.85 10.26
CA GLY A 345 10.39 -5.78 9.70
C GLY A 345 11.75 -5.16 9.36
N THR A 346 11.84 -3.85 9.14
CA THR A 346 13.08 -3.20 8.65
C THR A 346 14.21 -3.26 9.66
N HIS A 347 13.90 -2.94 10.92
CA HIS A 347 14.85 -2.94 12.02
C HIS A 347 15.12 -4.36 12.50
N GLN A 348 14.13 -5.27 12.42
CA GLN A 348 14.34 -6.70 12.61
C GLN A 348 15.38 -7.23 11.62
N ARG A 349 15.23 -6.92 10.31
CA ARG A 349 16.23 -7.26 9.28
C ARG A 349 17.60 -6.66 9.58
N ALA A 350 17.65 -5.40 10.02
CA ALA A 350 18.90 -4.74 10.40
C ALA A 350 19.60 -5.47 11.57
N LEU A 351 18.85 -5.86 12.61
CA LEU A 351 19.39 -6.62 13.73
C LEU A 351 19.86 -8.01 13.30
N LEU A 352 19.11 -8.72 12.46
CA LEU A 352 19.52 -10.03 11.92
C LEU A 352 20.80 -9.92 11.10
N LEU A 353 20.93 -8.88 10.27
CA LEU A 353 22.15 -8.62 9.51
C LEU A 353 23.33 -8.35 10.43
N LEU A 354 23.16 -7.48 11.43
CA LEU A 354 24.18 -7.20 12.45
C LEU A 354 24.57 -8.48 13.21
N ALA A 355 23.62 -9.35 13.54
CA ALA A 355 23.88 -10.65 14.20
C ALA A 355 24.75 -11.57 13.33
N VAL A 356 24.44 -11.67 12.03
CA VAL A 356 25.24 -12.44 11.06
C VAL A 356 26.64 -11.84 10.91
N VAL A 357 26.75 -10.53 10.70
CA VAL A 357 28.03 -9.84 10.47
C VAL A 357 28.90 -9.89 11.73
N ARG A 358 28.34 -9.60 12.91
CA ARG A 358 29.08 -9.60 14.17
C ARG A 358 29.58 -10.99 14.56
N GLN A 359 28.92 -12.05 14.10
CA GLN A 359 29.28 -13.48 14.27
C GLN A 359 29.26 -14.01 15.71
N HIS A 360 29.86 -13.30 16.67
CA HIS A 360 30.06 -13.72 18.05
C HIS A 360 29.23 -12.91 19.07
N GLY A 361 28.18 -12.21 18.61
CA GLY A 361 27.23 -11.50 19.48
C GLY A 361 26.24 -12.44 20.18
N ASP A 362 25.28 -11.88 20.92
CA ASP A 362 24.19 -12.63 21.56
C ASP A 362 23.08 -13.01 20.55
N ASN A 363 23.47 -13.73 19.51
CA ASN A 363 22.60 -14.03 18.36
C ASN A 363 21.32 -14.77 18.76
N ARG A 364 21.35 -15.58 19.83
CA ARG A 364 20.16 -16.25 20.35
C ARG A 364 19.13 -15.23 20.85
N ARG A 365 19.56 -14.26 21.68
CA ARG A 365 18.68 -13.18 22.15
C ARG A 365 18.18 -12.33 20.99
N TYR A 366 19.03 -12.02 20.01
CA TYR A 366 18.66 -11.18 18.88
C TYR A 366 17.60 -11.85 17.99
N VAL A 367 17.74 -13.15 17.74
CA VAL A 367 16.72 -13.92 17.01
C VAL A 367 15.43 -14.07 17.82
N ASP A 368 15.53 -14.32 19.13
CA ASP A 368 14.36 -14.42 20.02
C ASP A 368 13.54 -13.11 20.03
N GLU A 369 14.20 -11.95 20.08
CA GLU A 369 13.56 -10.63 19.94
C GLU A 369 12.81 -10.48 18.60
N VAL A 370 13.39 -10.97 17.50
CA VAL A 370 12.81 -10.84 16.15
C VAL A 370 11.67 -11.81 15.89
N LEU A 371 11.75 -13.04 16.42
CA LEU A 371 10.75 -14.08 16.14
C LEU A 371 9.63 -14.13 17.18
N HIS A 372 9.98 -14.07 18.46
CA HIS A 372 9.13 -14.58 19.54
C HIS A 372 8.63 -13.51 20.50
N ARG A 373 9.03 -12.24 20.33
CA ARG A 373 8.53 -11.13 21.14
C ARG A 373 7.01 -11.01 21.04
N ALA A 374 6.32 -11.28 22.15
CA ALA A 374 4.86 -11.36 22.18
C ALA A 374 4.15 -10.08 22.61
N ASP A 375 4.90 -9.04 23.01
CA ASP A 375 4.37 -7.86 23.68
C ASP A 375 5.05 -6.56 23.22
N GLY A 376 4.51 -5.45 23.74
CA GLY A 376 5.00 -4.11 23.49
C GLY A 376 4.37 -3.50 22.26
N HIS A 377 5.08 -2.56 21.66
CA HIS A 377 4.57 -1.84 20.51
C HIS A 377 4.49 -2.73 19.26
N PHE A 378 3.49 -2.54 18.39
CA PHE A 378 3.28 -3.38 17.20
C PHE A 378 4.51 -3.45 16.28
N LEU A 379 5.29 -2.37 16.17
CA LEU A 379 6.54 -2.38 15.38
C LEU A 379 7.59 -3.36 15.91
N ARG A 380 7.56 -3.68 17.21
CA ARG A 380 8.53 -4.56 17.89
C ARG A 380 8.04 -6.00 18.04
N VAL A 381 6.76 -6.27 17.80
CA VAL A 381 6.23 -7.62 17.97
C VAL A 381 6.97 -8.58 17.03
N GLY A 382 7.25 -9.80 17.49
CA GLY A 382 7.99 -10.80 16.74
C GLY A 382 7.20 -11.34 15.55
N PHE A 383 7.90 -11.89 14.56
CA PHE A 383 7.31 -12.40 13.32
C PHE A 383 6.20 -13.44 13.56
N ASP A 384 6.31 -14.25 14.62
CA ASP A 384 5.29 -15.26 14.95
C ASP A 384 3.91 -14.67 15.23
N TYR A 385 3.85 -13.47 15.81
CA TYR A 385 2.62 -12.76 16.14
C TYR A 385 2.22 -11.79 15.03
N ALA A 386 3.18 -11.04 14.47
CA ALA A 386 2.90 -10.08 13.41
C ALA A 386 2.21 -10.68 12.20
N LEU A 387 2.60 -11.90 11.80
CA LEU A 387 1.96 -12.62 10.70
C LEU A 387 0.48 -12.98 10.95
N TYR A 388 -0.04 -12.81 12.17
CA TYR A 388 -1.44 -13.08 12.46
C TYR A 388 -2.16 -11.86 13.02
N ASP A 389 -1.47 -10.88 13.57
CA ASP A 389 -2.09 -9.67 14.15
C ASP A 389 -1.79 -8.39 13.37
N LEU A 390 -0.94 -8.43 12.34
CA LEU A 390 -0.63 -7.31 11.43
C LEU A 390 -0.81 -7.66 9.94
N VAL A 391 -1.13 -8.91 9.64
CA VAL A 391 -1.32 -9.44 8.28
C VAL A 391 -2.66 -10.17 8.23
N PHE A 392 -3.52 -9.75 7.31
CA PHE A 392 -4.83 -10.35 7.08
C PHE A 392 -4.72 -11.81 6.61
N ARG A 393 -5.83 -12.53 6.71
CA ARG A 393 -5.90 -13.96 6.42
C ARG A 393 -5.56 -14.37 4.98
N ASP A 394 -5.59 -13.42 4.06
CA ASP A 394 -5.23 -13.59 2.65
C ASP A 394 -3.73 -13.35 2.38
N GLY A 395 -2.99 -12.76 3.32
CA GLY A 395 -1.57 -12.45 3.19
C GLY A 395 -1.27 -10.96 3.03
N ALA A 396 -2.29 -10.11 2.86
CA ALA A 396 -2.12 -8.67 2.80
C ALA A 396 -1.71 -8.14 4.18
N ALA A 397 -0.66 -7.32 4.25
CA ALA A 397 -0.41 -6.53 5.45
C ALA A 397 -1.50 -5.44 5.61
N HIS A 398 -1.46 -4.72 6.73
CA HIS A 398 -2.50 -3.76 7.12
C HIS A 398 -2.41 -2.38 6.46
N GLU A 399 -1.59 -2.19 5.42
CA GLU A 399 -1.31 -0.87 4.83
C GLU A 399 -1.94 -0.76 3.42
N SER A 400 -1.49 0.20 2.60
CA SER A 400 -1.81 0.21 1.16
C SER A 400 -0.95 -0.80 0.39
N PRO A 401 -1.35 -1.24 -0.81
CA PRO A 401 -0.64 -2.29 -1.56
C PRO A 401 0.87 -2.08 -1.77
N ASP A 402 1.35 -0.86 -2.07
CA ASP A 402 2.80 -0.63 -2.21
C ASP A 402 3.56 -0.77 -0.87
N TYR A 403 2.95 -0.32 0.24
CA TYR A 403 3.52 -0.49 1.57
C TYR A 403 3.43 -1.95 2.03
N ASN A 404 2.35 -2.67 1.69
CA ASN A 404 2.25 -4.10 1.91
C ASN A 404 3.39 -4.84 1.21
N PHE A 405 3.78 -4.45 -0.01
CA PHE A 405 4.89 -5.10 -0.73
C PHE A 405 6.27 -4.88 -0.07
N VAL A 406 6.42 -3.89 0.82
CA VAL A 406 7.65 -3.75 1.62
C VAL A 406 7.88 -4.99 2.50
N TRP A 407 6.81 -5.64 2.96
CA TRP A 407 6.88 -6.82 3.81
C TRP A 407 7.49 -8.03 3.06
N PRO A 408 6.97 -8.49 1.90
CA PRO A 408 7.63 -9.53 1.09
C PRO A 408 9.11 -9.29 0.86
N ARG A 409 9.53 -8.04 0.53
CA ARG A 409 10.95 -7.69 0.35
C ARG A 409 11.77 -7.96 1.60
N ILE A 410 11.29 -7.47 2.74
CA ILE A 410 11.98 -7.59 4.02
C ILE A 410 12.03 -9.05 4.44
N PHE A 411 10.91 -9.76 4.42
CA PHE A 411 10.85 -11.14 4.90
C PHE A 411 11.62 -12.11 3.99
N ALA A 412 11.67 -11.87 2.67
CA ALA A 412 12.53 -12.64 1.79
C ALA A 412 14.02 -12.51 2.18
N ALA A 413 14.48 -11.29 2.50
CA ALA A 413 15.84 -11.07 2.98
C ALA A 413 16.07 -11.64 4.40
N SER A 414 15.11 -11.44 5.31
CA SER A 414 15.18 -11.96 6.67
C SER A 414 15.21 -13.50 6.71
N ALA A 415 14.53 -14.19 5.79
CA ALA A 415 14.57 -15.65 5.68
C ALA A 415 15.99 -16.16 5.38
N GLU A 416 16.72 -15.50 4.48
CA GLU A 416 18.11 -15.85 4.17
C GLU A 416 19.05 -15.61 5.37
N LEU A 417 18.88 -14.50 6.08
CA LEU A 417 19.65 -14.17 7.28
C LEU A 417 19.37 -15.13 8.43
N LEU A 418 18.10 -15.43 8.70
CA LEU A 418 17.68 -16.41 9.71
C LEU A 418 18.24 -17.79 9.42
N LYS A 419 18.26 -18.20 8.14
CA LYS A 419 18.86 -19.48 7.74
C LYS A 419 20.34 -19.54 8.06
N LYS A 420 21.10 -18.45 7.86
CA LYS A 420 22.51 -18.35 8.27
C LYS A 420 22.70 -18.40 9.79
N LEU A 421 21.67 -18.00 10.56
CA LEU A 421 21.63 -18.09 12.02
C LEU A 421 21.07 -19.42 12.55
N GLY A 422 20.69 -20.35 11.66
CA GLY A 422 20.19 -21.68 12.03
C GLY A 422 18.67 -21.80 12.19
N TYR A 423 17.90 -20.83 11.69
CA TYR A 423 16.44 -20.79 11.80
C TYR A 423 15.78 -20.82 10.42
N ASP A 424 14.72 -21.62 10.25
CA ASP A 424 13.98 -21.72 9.01
C ASP A 424 12.59 -21.09 9.15
N MET A 425 12.37 -19.96 8.46
CA MET A 425 11.10 -19.22 8.48
C MET A 425 10.12 -19.72 7.41
N SER A 426 10.57 -20.53 6.44
CA SER A 426 9.70 -21.02 5.35
C SER A 426 8.55 -21.89 5.86
N VAL A 427 8.69 -22.43 7.07
CA VAL A 427 7.67 -23.22 7.77
C VAL A 427 6.43 -22.42 8.18
N LEU A 428 6.49 -21.08 8.17
CA LEU A 428 5.38 -20.22 8.57
C LEU A 428 4.37 -20.06 7.42
N PRO A 429 3.13 -20.59 7.52
CA PRO A 429 2.20 -20.61 6.38
C PRO A 429 1.76 -19.23 5.90
N ARG A 430 1.59 -18.25 6.81
CA ARG A 430 1.24 -16.88 6.41
C ARG A 430 2.31 -16.24 5.53
N LEU A 431 3.59 -16.55 5.78
CA LEU A 431 4.68 -15.98 4.99
C LEU A 431 4.55 -16.35 3.51
N HIS A 432 4.16 -17.59 3.20
CA HIS A 432 3.91 -18.02 1.82
C HIS A 432 2.80 -17.17 1.17
N ARG A 433 1.67 -16.99 1.88
CA ARG A 433 0.54 -16.16 1.40
C ARG A 433 0.91 -14.70 1.16
N MET A 434 1.83 -14.16 1.96
CA MET A 434 2.29 -12.79 1.79
C MET A 434 3.05 -12.59 0.46
N PHE A 435 3.65 -13.64 -0.11
CA PHE A 435 4.21 -13.60 -1.47
C PHE A 435 3.16 -13.82 -2.56
N ASP A 436 2.07 -14.53 -2.26
CA ASP A 436 0.93 -14.74 -3.16
C ASP A 436 0.11 -13.46 -3.36
N GLU A 437 -0.10 -12.69 -2.29
CA GLU A 437 -1.01 -11.54 -2.27
C GLU A 437 -0.75 -10.51 -3.37
N PRO A 438 0.49 -10.07 -3.65
CA PRO A 438 0.69 -9.04 -4.68
C PRO A 438 0.36 -9.57 -6.08
N LEU A 439 0.42 -10.90 -6.29
CA LEU A 439 0.02 -11.54 -7.55
C LEU A 439 -1.51 -11.65 -7.65
N ASP A 440 -2.22 -11.85 -6.54
CA ASP A 440 -3.69 -11.86 -6.50
C ASP A 440 -4.26 -10.46 -6.82
N PHE A 441 -3.55 -9.38 -6.49
CA PHE A 441 -3.93 -8.01 -6.88
C PHE A 441 -3.79 -7.70 -8.38
N ILE A 442 -3.08 -8.52 -9.16
CA ILE A 442 -2.83 -8.22 -10.58
C ILE A 442 -4.10 -8.40 -11.39
N THR A 443 -4.49 -7.33 -12.06
CA THR A 443 -5.67 -7.24 -12.90
C THR A 443 -5.30 -7.13 -14.38
N THR A 444 -6.04 -7.81 -15.26
CA THR A 444 -5.77 -7.91 -16.71
C THR A 444 -4.36 -8.38 -17.04
N GLY A 445 -3.73 -9.09 -16.10
CA GLY A 445 -2.35 -9.55 -16.15
C GLY A 445 -1.26 -8.46 -16.17
N THR A 446 -1.59 -7.16 -16.22
CA THR A 446 -0.63 -6.09 -16.56
C THR A 446 -0.69 -4.88 -15.63
N HIS A 447 -1.71 -4.78 -14.78
CA HIS A 447 -1.93 -3.65 -13.89
C HIS A 447 -2.17 -4.10 -12.46
N SER A 448 -1.95 -3.20 -11.51
CA SER A 448 -2.36 -3.39 -10.11
C SER A 448 -3.08 -2.12 -9.65
N PRO A 449 -4.20 -2.24 -8.92
CA PRO A 449 -4.95 -1.09 -8.41
C PRO A 449 -4.08 -0.14 -7.57
N ALA A 450 -4.16 1.15 -7.85
CA ALA A 450 -3.36 2.19 -7.18
C ALA A 450 -4.02 2.68 -5.88
N LEU A 451 -4.48 1.75 -5.02
CA LEU A 451 -5.23 2.08 -3.80
C LEU A 451 -4.34 2.73 -2.73
N GLY A 452 -4.89 3.73 -2.04
CA GLY A 452 -4.16 4.46 -0.99
C GLY A 452 -2.86 5.08 -1.50
N ASP A 453 -1.85 5.15 -0.63
CA ASP A 453 -0.51 5.59 -1.00
C ASP A 453 0.19 4.50 -1.85
N SER A 454 -0.28 4.26 -3.08
CA SER A 454 0.29 3.27 -4.02
C SER A 454 0.37 3.79 -5.45
N LYS A 455 1.48 3.51 -6.13
CA LYS A 455 1.71 3.79 -7.55
C LYS A 455 1.19 5.17 -8.02
N THR A 456 0.68 5.23 -9.23
CA THR A 456 0.26 6.44 -9.93
C THR A 456 -1.05 6.12 -10.65
N ILE A 457 -1.72 7.13 -11.19
CA ILE A 457 -2.92 7.00 -12.02
C ILE A 457 -2.85 6.00 -13.19
N ASP A 458 -1.66 5.65 -13.66
CA ASP A 458 -1.48 4.60 -14.68
C ASP A 458 -1.60 3.16 -14.14
N ALA A 459 -1.72 2.97 -12.82
CA ALA A 459 -1.87 1.67 -12.16
C ALA A 459 -0.86 0.58 -12.60
N PRO A 460 0.45 0.88 -12.70
CA PRO A 460 1.45 -0.14 -13.04
C PRO A 460 1.50 -1.26 -11.99
N LEU A 461 2.11 -2.40 -12.35
CA LEU A 461 2.25 -3.54 -11.44
C LEU A 461 2.89 -3.14 -10.11
N ILE A 462 2.18 -3.48 -9.03
CA ILE A 462 2.74 -3.51 -7.68
C ILE A 462 3.53 -4.81 -7.55
N GLY A 463 4.69 -4.72 -6.91
CA GLY A 463 5.54 -5.88 -6.71
C GLY A 463 6.32 -6.38 -7.93
N ASP A 464 6.49 -5.58 -9.00
CA ASP A 464 7.43 -5.89 -10.10
C ASP A 464 8.89 -5.91 -9.61
N ASP A 465 9.27 -7.01 -8.96
CA ASP A 465 10.53 -7.21 -8.25
C ASP A 465 11.00 -8.66 -8.41
N ALA A 466 11.80 -8.89 -9.45
CA ALA A 466 12.31 -10.22 -9.76
C ALA A 466 13.11 -10.85 -8.61
N LEU A 467 13.79 -10.06 -7.77
CA LEU A 467 14.61 -10.61 -6.68
C LEU A 467 13.74 -11.23 -5.59
N VAL A 468 12.63 -10.56 -5.23
CA VAL A 468 11.67 -11.09 -4.25
C VAL A 468 11.12 -12.43 -4.71
N TYR A 469 10.64 -12.50 -5.95
CA TYR A 469 10.04 -13.73 -6.48
C TYR A 469 11.06 -14.82 -6.80
N GLN A 470 12.32 -14.47 -7.09
CA GLN A 470 13.42 -15.45 -7.12
C GLN A 470 13.67 -16.07 -5.75
N ARG A 471 13.71 -15.25 -4.69
CA ARG A 471 13.85 -15.74 -3.31
C ARG A 471 12.65 -16.60 -2.93
N ALA A 472 11.43 -16.14 -3.19
CA ALA A 472 10.20 -16.90 -2.93
C ALA A 472 10.17 -18.24 -3.71
N TRP A 473 10.56 -18.25 -4.99
CA TRP A 473 10.69 -19.48 -5.78
C TRP A 473 11.70 -20.46 -5.16
N ARG A 474 12.87 -19.99 -4.68
CA ARG A 474 13.86 -20.85 -4.04
C ARG A 474 13.39 -21.36 -2.67
N LEU A 475 12.57 -20.59 -1.97
CA LEU A 475 11.99 -20.98 -0.69
C LEU A 475 10.87 -22.02 -0.84
N TYR A 476 9.99 -21.86 -1.83
CA TYR A 476 8.73 -22.61 -1.92
C TYR A 476 8.57 -23.48 -3.16
N GLY A 477 9.28 -23.20 -4.26
CA GLY A 477 9.13 -23.91 -5.53
C GLY A 477 7.78 -23.72 -6.22
N ASP A 478 7.02 -22.69 -5.87
CA ASP A 478 5.67 -22.46 -6.39
C ASP A 478 5.69 -21.98 -7.85
N SER A 479 5.02 -22.75 -8.72
CA SER A 479 4.86 -22.47 -10.16
C SER A 479 4.39 -21.05 -10.48
N ARG A 480 3.61 -20.42 -9.60
CA ARG A 480 3.14 -19.03 -9.76
C ARG A 480 4.30 -18.04 -9.84
N TYR A 481 5.36 -18.24 -9.04
CA TYR A 481 6.49 -17.31 -9.03
C TYR A 481 7.33 -17.41 -10.30
N ALA A 482 7.51 -18.60 -10.91
CA ALA A 482 8.19 -18.68 -12.22
C ALA A 482 7.29 -18.18 -13.34
N ALA A 483 5.98 -18.40 -13.28
CA ALA A 483 5.07 -17.81 -14.25
C ALA A 483 5.18 -16.28 -14.21
N PHE A 484 5.22 -15.69 -13.01
CA PHE A 484 5.46 -14.26 -12.82
C PHE A 484 6.82 -13.82 -13.36
N LEU A 485 7.90 -14.50 -12.97
CA LEU A 485 9.26 -14.19 -13.43
C LEU A 485 9.39 -14.30 -14.96
N ALA A 486 8.73 -15.27 -15.60
CA ALA A 486 8.66 -15.38 -17.05
C ALA A 486 7.84 -14.24 -17.67
N GLY A 487 6.72 -13.89 -17.04
CA GLY A 487 5.82 -12.80 -17.43
C GLY A 487 6.50 -11.43 -17.45
N ILE A 488 7.30 -11.12 -16.43
CA ILE A 488 8.09 -9.87 -16.37
C ILE A 488 9.43 -9.97 -17.13
N GLY A 489 9.68 -11.09 -17.84
CA GLY A 489 10.89 -11.31 -18.62
C GLY A 489 12.17 -11.54 -17.82
N ALA A 490 12.08 -11.84 -16.52
CA ALA A 490 13.20 -12.02 -15.61
C ALA A 490 13.73 -13.47 -15.58
N THR A 491 14.01 -14.07 -16.75
CA THR A 491 14.55 -15.44 -16.87
C THR A 491 15.80 -15.50 -17.74
N GLY A 492 16.55 -16.61 -17.69
CA GLY A 492 17.79 -16.75 -18.44
C GLY A 492 18.81 -15.65 -18.10
N ASP A 493 19.38 -15.02 -19.12
CA ASP A 493 20.25 -13.84 -18.95
C ASP A 493 19.52 -12.75 -18.16
N HIS A 494 18.26 -12.45 -18.47
CA HIS A 494 17.51 -11.37 -17.82
C HIS A 494 17.09 -11.67 -16.36
N SER A 495 17.46 -12.82 -15.80
CA SER A 495 17.25 -13.10 -14.36
C SER A 495 18.16 -12.27 -13.44
N PHE A 496 19.27 -11.70 -13.94
CA PHE A 496 20.14 -10.83 -13.15
C PHE A 496 19.65 -9.38 -13.18
N THR A 497 18.87 -9.00 -12.16
CA THR A 497 18.27 -7.65 -12.03
C THR A 497 18.88 -6.80 -10.91
N SER A 498 19.70 -7.40 -10.05
CA SER A 498 20.31 -6.76 -8.87
C SER A 498 21.65 -7.40 -8.49
N TYR A 499 22.41 -6.74 -7.60
CA TYR A 499 23.65 -7.29 -7.05
C TYR A 499 23.44 -8.65 -6.37
N ASP A 500 22.39 -8.80 -5.57
CA ASP A 500 22.07 -10.05 -4.87
C ASP A 500 21.79 -11.20 -5.84
N ALA A 501 21.17 -10.92 -6.99
CA ALA A 501 20.88 -11.94 -8.00
C ALA A 501 22.16 -12.56 -8.58
N LEU A 502 23.30 -11.86 -8.53
CA LEU A 502 24.58 -12.37 -9.03
C LEU A 502 25.04 -13.62 -8.27
N PHE A 503 24.70 -13.75 -6.99
CA PHE A 503 25.15 -14.86 -6.14
C PHE A 503 24.37 -16.16 -6.35
N SER A 504 23.34 -16.14 -7.17
CA SER A 504 22.51 -17.31 -7.49
C SER A 504 22.74 -17.78 -8.93
N PRO A 505 22.50 -19.06 -9.24
CA PRO A 505 22.44 -19.52 -10.63
C PRO A 505 21.37 -18.74 -11.41
N ALA A 506 21.62 -18.54 -12.71
CA ALA A 506 20.63 -17.99 -13.63
C ALA A 506 19.37 -18.86 -13.63
N LEU A 507 18.20 -18.23 -13.71
CA LEU A 507 16.94 -18.96 -13.84
C LEU A 507 16.85 -19.65 -15.22
N PRO A 508 16.16 -20.81 -15.32
CA PRO A 508 15.88 -21.44 -16.60
C PRO A 508 15.18 -20.46 -17.56
N VAL A 509 15.53 -20.50 -18.85
CA VAL A 509 14.85 -19.71 -19.88
C VAL A 509 13.40 -20.15 -19.97
N ALA A 510 12.47 -19.21 -19.88
CA ALA A 510 11.05 -19.43 -20.10
C ALA A 510 10.50 -18.42 -21.11
N ALA A 511 9.46 -18.82 -21.86
CA ALA A 511 8.82 -17.93 -22.81
C ALA A 511 7.98 -16.88 -22.07
N THR A 512 8.22 -15.61 -22.37
CA THR A 512 7.35 -14.52 -21.94
C THR A 512 6.05 -14.56 -22.74
N PRO A 513 4.87 -14.39 -22.10
CA PRO A 513 3.60 -14.31 -22.80
C PRO A 513 3.60 -13.20 -23.88
N THR A 514 3.03 -13.48 -25.05
CA THR A 514 3.02 -12.55 -26.18
C THR A 514 2.07 -11.37 -26.00
N ASP A 515 1.11 -11.49 -25.08
CA ASP A 515 0.17 -10.43 -24.69
C ASP A 515 0.74 -9.49 -23.61
N GLY A 516 1.99 -9.71 -23.18
CA GLY A 516 2.69 -8.87 -22.20
C GLY A 516 2.24 -9.08 -20.75
N ARG A 517 1.42 -10.11 -20.47
CA ARG A 517 0.93 -10.35 -19.12
C ARG A 517 2.01 -10.90 -18.20
N ALA A 518 2.02 -10.42 -16.96
CA ALA A 518 2.88 -10.90 -15.89
C ALA A 518 2.37 -12.18 -15.25
N VAL A 519 1.05 -12.40 -15.20
CA VAL A 519 0.43 -13.60 -14.63
C VAL A 519 -0.57 -14.24 -15.60
N PRO A 520 -0.79 -15.57 -15.52
CA PRO A 520 -1.86 -16.23 -16.26
C PRO A 520 -3.22 -15.57 -16.02
N PRO A 521 -4.17 -15.66 -16.97
CA PRO A 521 -5.50 -15.09 -16.81
C PRO A 521 -6.15 -15.56 -15.51
N GLN A 522 -6.63 -14.59 -14.72
CA GLN A 522 -7.22 -14.84 -13.41
C GLN A 522 -8.76 -14.77 -13.45
N PRO A 523 -9.47 -15.66 -12.74
CA PRO A 523 -10.91 -15.54 -12.57
C PRO A 523 -11.25 -14.40 -11.60
N SER A 524 -12.53 -14.04 -11.56
CA SER A 524 -13.08 -13.18 -10.51
C SER A 524 -12.79 -13.79 -9.13
N HIS A 525 -12.31 -12.99 -8.18
CA HIS A 525 -12.03 -13.44 -6.83
C HIS A 525 -12.06 -12.30 -5.81
N VAL A 526 -11.91 -12.64 -4.53
CA VAL A 526 -11.97 -11.68 -3.42
C VAL A 526 -10.81 -11.94 -2.46
N LEU A 527 -10.17 -10.87 -2.01
CA LEU A 527 -9.26 -10.84 -0.86
C LEU A 527 -10.10 -10.51 0.37
N THR A 528 -10.71 -11.54 0.97
CA THR A 528 -11.80 -11.33 1.93
C THR A 528 -11.35 -10.79 3.29
N GLY A 529 -10.06 -10.86 3.63
CA GLY A 529 -9.50 -10.25 4.82
C GLY A 529 -9.16 -8.78 4.58
N TYR A 530 -8.40 -8.48 3.53
CA TYR A 530 -8.05 -7.10 3.14
C TYR A 530 -9.27 -6.29 2.72
N GLY A 531 -10.30 -6.93 2.15
CA GLY A 531 -11.52 -6.29 1.70
C GLY A 531 -11.38 -5.68 0.30
N TYR A 532 -10.97 -6.50 -0.67
CA TYR A 532 -10.91 -6.11 -2.08
C TYR A 532 -11.50 -7.19 -2.98
N ALA A 533 -12.41 -6.83 -3.88
CA ALA A 533 -13.09 -7.76 -4.77
C ALA A 533 -12.82 -7.43 -6.24
N LEU A 534 -12.51 -8.45 -7.05
CA LEU A 534 -12.21 -8.35 -8.48
C LEU A 534 -13.24 -9.15 -9.30
N LEU A 535 -13.87 -8.49 -10.27
CA LEU A 535 -14.70 -9.13 -11.30
C LEU A 535 -13.94 -9.10 -12.62
N ASN A 536 -13.55 -10.27 -13.14
CA ASN A 536 -12.77 -10.38 -14.38
C ASN A 536 -13.61 -11.07 -15.46
N ASN A 537 -13.54 -10.61 -16.71
CA ASN A 537 -14.09 -11.38 -17.82
C ASN A 537 -13.27 -12.68 -18.04
N PRO A 538 -13.80 -13.71 -18.75
CA PRO A 538 -13.10 -14.99 -18.86
C PRO A 538 -11.70 -14.91 -19.49
N ALA A 539 -11.46 -13.93 -20.35
CA ALA A 539 -10.16 -13.70 -20.98
C ALA A 539 -9.18 -12.90 -20.09
N ASP A 540 -9.65 -12.35 -18.97
CA ASP A 540 -8.90 -11.43 -18.09
C ASP A 540 -8.29 -10.27 -18.88
N THR A 541 -9.13 -9.60 -19.67
CA THR A 541 -8.83 -8.42 -20.48
C THR A 541 -9.69 -7.21 -20.09
N ARG A 542 -10.73 -7.44 -19.29
CA ARG A 542 -11.54 -6.45 -18.59
C ARG A 542 -11.72 -6.88 -17.15
N SER A 543 -11.49 -5.95 -16.23
CA SER A 543 -11.61 -6.19 -14.80
C SER A 543 -12.22 -4.99 -14.10
N LEU A 544 -12.99 -5.25 -13.06
CA LEU A 544 -13.60 -4.26 -12.19
C LEU A 544 -13.26 -4.60 -10.73
N GLY A 545 -12.53 -3.70 -10.06
CA GLY A 545 -12.10 -3.89 -8.68
C GLY A 545 -12.82 -2.96 -7.72
N LEU A 546 -13.26 -3.45 -6.56
CA LEU A 546 -13.95 -2.66 -5.52
C LEU A 546 -13.24 -2.79 -4.17
N TYR A 547 -12.89 -1.66 -3.56
CA TYR A 547 -12.32 -1.61 -2.21
C TYR A 547 -13.40 -1.42 -1.13
N TYR A 548 -13.35 -2.27 -0.10
CA TYR A 548 -14.24 -2.24 1.05
C TYR A 548 -13.55 -2.59 2.37
N GLY A 549 -12.23 -2.67 2.39
CA GLY A 549 -11.39 -3.00 3.55
C GLY A 549 -11.34 -1.93 4.63
N GLU A 550 -10.91 -2.30 5.84
CA GLU A 550 -10.62 -1.34 6.92
C GLU A 550 -9.37 -0.50 6.59
N HIS A 551 -9.40 0.79 6.89
CA HIS A 551 -8.29 1.70 6.65
C HIS A 551 -7.34 1.80 7.86
N LEU A 552 -6.27 1.00 7.89
CA LEU A 552 -5.39 0.98 9.06
C LEU A 552 -4.20 1.95 8.92
N ASN A 553 -3.40 1.84 7.85
CA ASN A 553 -2.31 2.79 7.58
C ASN A 553 -2.15 3.07 6.07
N HIS A 554 -1.58 4.23 5.72
CA HIS A 554 -1.29 4.63 4.32
C HIS A 554 -2.49 4.58 3.36
N PHE A 555 -3.70 4.71 3.89
CA PHE A 555 -4.94 4.64 3.15
C PHE A 555 -5.42 6.00 2.63
N HIS A 556 -6.42 5.97 1.76
CA HIS A 556 -7.25 7.11 1.37
C HIS A 556 -8.67 6.96 1.93
N TYR A 557 -9.44 8.04 1.97
CA TYR A 557 -10.84 7.99 2.42
C TYR A 557 -11.77 7.65 1.26
N ASP A 558 -11.56 6.46 0.71
CA ASP A 558 -11.99 5.95 -0.58
C ASP A 558 -12.93 4.73 -0.46
N ARG A 559 -13.65 4.60 0.66
CA ARG A 559 -14.54 3.45 0.88
C ARG A 559 -15.55 3.30 -0.27
N LEU A 560 -15.69 2.07 -0.76
CA LEU A 560 -16.49 1.71 -1.94
C LEU A 560 -15.99 2.32 -3.25
N HIS A 561 -14.75 2.83 -3.34
CA HIS A 561 -14.09 3.16 -4.60
C HIS A 561 -14.00 1.93 -5.52
N PHE A 562 -14.09 2.16 -6.82
CA PHE A 562 -13.82 1.13 -7.83
C PHE A 562 -12.91 1.62 -8.96
N ASP A 563 -12.15 0.65 -9.50
CA ASP A 563 -11.34 0.79 -10.71
C ASP A 563 -11.89 -0.12 -11.83
N LEU A 564 -11.99 0.40 -13.05
CA LEU A 564 -12.29 -0.36 -14.26
C LEU A 564 -11.05 -0.40 -15.17
N PHE A 565 -10.59 -1.60 -15.50
CA PHE A 565 -9.49 -1.85 -16.43
C PHE A 565 -10.03 -2.49 -17.70
N ALA A 566 -9.65 -1.97 -18.87
CA ALA A 566 -9.92 -2.60 -20.16
C ALA A 566 -8.98 -2.04 -21.24
N TYR A 567 -8.79 -2.80 -22.33
CA TYR A 567 -7.93 -2.39 -23.45
C TYR A 567 -6.50 -2.02 -23.02
N GLY A 568 -5.99 -2.72 -22.01
CA GLY A 568 -4.65 -2.52 -21.46
C GLY A 568 -4.44 -1.19 -20.75
N ARG A 569 -5.51 -0.51 -20.28
CA ARG A 569 -5.43 0.77 -19.54
C ARG A 569 -6.40 0.77 -18.35
N PRO A 570 -6.09 1.50 -17.27
CA PRO A 570 -7.08 1.86 -16.27
C PRO A 570 -7.99 2.97 -16.83
N LEU A 571 -9.29 2.71 -16.89
CA LEU A 571 -10.30 3.62 -17.43
C LEU A 571 -11.05 4.42 -16.36
N THR A 572 -11.03 4.00 -15.11
CA THR A 572 -11.51 4.81 -13.97
C THR A 572 -10.49 4.73 -12.82
N PRO A 573 -9.25 5.19 -13.03
CA PRO A 573 -8.16 4.96 -12.08
C PRO A 573 -8.33 5.72 -10.76
N ASP A 574 -7.88 5.14 -9.64
CA ASP A 574 -7.46 5.94 -8.47
C ASP A 574 -6.32 6.91 -8.84
N LEU A 575 -6.15 7.99 -8.07
CA LEU A 575 -5.07 8.95 -8.25
C LEU A 575 -3.70 8.35 -7.84
N GLY A 576 -3.72 7.42 -6.88
CA GLY A 576 -2.53 6.78 -6.34
C GLY A 576 -1.71 7.65 -5.41
N TYR A 577 -0.42 7.35 -5.31
CA TYR A 577 0.48 7.91 -4.31
C TYR A 577 0.56 9.46 -4.38
N PRO A 578 0.42 10.18 -3.26
CA PRO A 578 0.50 11.63 -3.24
C PRO A 578 1.90 12.14 -3.59
N ASP A 579 2.01 13.26 -4.31
CA ASP A 579 3.28 13.80 -4.79
C ASP A 579 4.18 14.46 -3.71
N ALA A 580 3.74 14.39 -2.45
CA ALA A 580 4.52 14.65 -1.25
C ALA A 580 4.07 13.73 -0.10
N ALA A 581 4.94 13.54 0.88
CA ALA A 581 4.71 12.70 2.06
C ALA A 581 4.95 13.49 3.35
N ASN A 582 4.41 14.71 3.46
CA ASN A 582 4.63 15.56 4.64
C ASN A 582 3.30 16.12 5.14
N GLU A 583 3.00 15.92 6.43
CA GLU A 583 1.76 16.36 7.08
C GLU A 583 1.50 17.88 7.04
N PHE A 584 2.54 18.68 6.78
CA PHE A 584 2.46 20.14 6.64
C PHE A 584 2.08 20.59 5.23
N ASN A 585 1.88 19.66 4.29
CA ASN A 585 1.39 19.99 2.96
C ASN A 585 -0.15 19.82 2.88
N PRO A 586 -0.92 20.92 2.77
CA PRO A 586 -2.37 20.85 2.81
C PRO A 586 -2.95 20.07 1.62
N GLY A 587 -2.32 20.09 0.44
CA GLY A 587 -2.83 19.43 -0.76
C GLY A 587 -3.00 17.93 -0.61
N ILE A 588 -2.15 17.27 0.18
CA ILE A 588 -2.24 15.82 0.43
C ILE A 588 -3.59 15.49 1.11
N PHE A 589 -3.94 16.24 2.15
CA PHE A 589 -5.12 15.97 2.98
C PHE A 589 -6.39 16.60 2.44
N THR A 590 -6.28 17.71 1.73
CA THR A 590 -7.43 18.41 1.14
C THR A 590 -7.82 17.85 -0.21
N TRP A 591 -6.94 17.08 -0.88
CA TRP A 591 -7.22 16.48 -2.19
C TRP A 591 -6.94 14.99 -2.23
N SER A 592 -5.67 14.58 -2.30
CA SER A 592 -5.25 13.21 -2.67
C SER A 592 -5.90 12.12 -1.80
N LYS A 593 -6.05 12.39 -0.49
CA LYS A 593 -6.67 11.44 0.46
C LYS A 593 -8.18 11.65 0.65
N THR A 594 -8.78 12.68 0.06
CA THR A 594 -10.17 13.07 0.33
C THR A 594 -11.16 12.40 -0.62
N THR A 595 -12.29 11.96 -0.06
CA THR A 595 -13.34 11.15 -0.72
C THR A 595 -13.80 11.66 -2.09
N ILE A 596 -13.93 12.97 -2.30
CA ILE A 596 -14.43 13.51 -3.57
C ILE A 596 -13.48 13.24 -4.76
N SER A 597 -12.19 13.02 -4.48
CA SER A 597 -11.18 12.74 -5.50
C SER A 597 -11.27 11.30 -6.06
N HIS A 598 -12.05 10.45 -5.39
CA HIS A 598 -12.23 9.03 -5.68
C HIS A 598 -13.58 8.74 -6.35
N ASN A 599 -13.68 7.62 -7.08
CA ASN A 599 -14.92 7.13 -7.70
C ASN A 599 -15.93 6.62 -6.66
N THR A 600 -16.48 7.46 -5.78
CA THR A 600 -17.44 7.08 -4.73
C THR A 600 -18.40 8.24 -4.38
N VAL A 601 -19.27 8.07 -3.38
CA VAL A 601 -20.21 9.12 -2.93
C VAL A 601 -19.68 9.88 -1.72
N THR A 602 -19.62 11.20 -1.83
CA THR A 602 -19.42 12.12 -0.69
C THR A 602 -20.76 12.52 -0.09
N VAL A 603 -20.87 12.56 1.25
CA VAL A 603 -22.08 12.96 1.99
C VAL A 603 -21.83 14.25 2.74
N ASP A 604 -22.76 15.21 2.62
CA ASP A 604 -22.76 16.52 3.31
C ASP A 604 -21.49 17.34 3.10
N ALA A 605 -20.86 17.22 1.93
CA ALA A 605 -19.59 17.88 1.59
C ALA A 605 -18.51 17.62 2.66
N ARG A 606 -18.43 16.38 3.16
CA ARG A 606 -17.43 15.94 4.13
C ARG A 606 -16.70 14.69 3.64
N ARG A 607 -15.41 14.61 3.90
CA ARG A 607 -14.63 13.38 3.83
C ARG A 607 -15.28 12.27 4.68
N GLN A 608 -15.16 11.01 4.26
CA GLN A 608 -15.56 9.86 5.08
C GLN A 608 -14.83 9.90 6.43
N ASN A 609 -15.54 9.76 7.55
CA ASN A 609 -14.97 10.03 8.88
C ASN A 609 -14.65 8.77 9.69
N ALA A 610 -15.25 7.63 9.34
CA ALA A 610 -15.07 6.38 10.07
C ALA A 610 -14.26 5.37 9.27
N ASN A 611 -13.85 4.32 9.96
CA ASN A 611 -12.98 3.28 9.43
C ASN A 611 -13.53 1.83 9.35
N PRO A 612 -14.81 1.51 9.66
CA PRO A 612 -15.22 0.11 9.76
C PRO A 612 -15.07 -0.61 8.43
N ALA A 613 -14.67 -1.88 8.41
CA ALA A 613 -14.73 -2.73 7.22
C ALA A 613 -16.16 -2.79 6.64
N GLY A 614 -16.28 -2.92 5.32
CA GLY A 614 -17.54 -3.19 4.65
C GLY A 614 -17.90 -4.66 4.73
N THR A 615 -19.18 -4.98 4.59
CA THR A 615 -19.72 -6.34 4.56
C THR A 615 -20.07 -6.72 3.12
N LEU A 616 -19.37 -7.71 2.58
CA LEU A 616 -19.70 -8.32 1.29
C LEU A 616 -21.02 -9.10 1.43
N ARG A 617 -22.08 -8.62 0.76
CA ARG A 617 -23.41 -9.26 0.80
C ARG A 617 -23.45 -10.51 -0.07
N PHE A 618 -22.90 -10.40 -1.28
CA PHE A 618 -22.68 -11.52 -2.17
C PHE A 618 -21.59 -11.20 -3.19
N PHE A 619 -21.00 -12.27 -3.73
CA PHE A 619 -20.10 -12.23 -4.88
C PHE A 619 -20.52 -13.35 -5.83
N ALA A 620 -20.86 -12.99 -7.07
CA ALA A 620 -21.43 -13.88 -8.06
C ALA A 620 -20.59 -13.85 -9.33
N ASP A 621 -19.92 -14.96 -9.62
CA ASP A 621 -19.17 -15.16 -10.86
C ASP A 621 -19.95 -16.08 -11.80
N GLY A 622 -20.45 -15.53 -12.91
CA GLY A 622 -21.15 -16.27 -13.96
C GLY A 622 -20.41 -16.17 -15.29
N PRO A 623 -20.67 -17.06 -16.26
CA PRO A 623 -20.00 -17.09 -17.56
C PRO A 623 -20.12 -15.79 -18.35
N HIS A 624 -21.27 -15.10 -18.25
CA HIS A 624 -21.56 -13.87 -19.02
C HIS A 624 -21.87 -12.65 -18.16
N THR A 625 -22.22 -12.87 -16.89
CA THR A 625 -22.61 -11.79 -15.98
C THR A 625 -21.96 -12.05 -14.64
N ARG A 626 -21.41 -11.00 -14.06
CA ARG A 626 -20.77 -11.02 -12.75
C ARG A 626 -21.30 -9.88 -11.92
N ALA A 627 -21.50 -10.10 -10.64
CA ALA A 627 -22.01 -9.08 -9.76
C ALA A 627 -21.51 -9.24 -8.33
N LEU A 628 -21.41 -8.12 -7.63
CA LEU A 628 -21.19 -8.08 -6.19
C LEU A 628 -21.99 -6.94 -5.58
N SER A 629 -22.26 -7.06 -4.29
CA SER A 629 -22.88 -6.00 -3.50
C SER A 629 -22.21 -5.90 -2.14
N VAL A 630 -21.89 -4.68 -1.72
CA VAL A 630 -21.20 -4.41 -0.44
C VAL A 630 -21.97 -3.34 0.34
N ASP A 631 -22.23 -3.66 1.60
CA ASP A 631 -22.69 -2.71 2.62
C ASP A 631 -21.47 -2.09 3.32
N ALA A 632 -21.35 -0.77 3.41
CA ALA A 632 -20.31 -0.13 4.23
C ALA A 632 -20.93 0.77 5.32
N PRO A 633 -21.63 0.16 6.30
CA PRO A 633 -22.29 0.91 7.36
C PRO A 633 -21.25 1.65 8.21
N GLY A 634 -21.61 2.82 8.72
CA GLY A 634 -20.75 3.62 9.58
C GLY A 634 -19.72 4.48 8.86
N THR A 635 -19.46 4.28 7.55
CA THR A 635 -18.59 5.15 6.71
C THR A 635 -18.85 6.63 6.94
N TYR A 636 -20.14 7.00 6.93
CA TYR A 636 -20.65 8.28 7.38
C TYR A 636 -21.61 8.07 8.55
N PRO A 637 -21.41 8.74 9.71
CA PRO A 637 -22.33 8.65 10.84
C PRO A 637 -23.77 9.09 10.51
N ALA A 638 -23.93 9.97 9.52
CA ALA A 638 -25.23 10.48 9.08
C ALA A 638 -26.01 9.52 8.18
N THR A 639 -25.43 8.37 7.79
CA THR A 639 -26.03 7.43 6.84
C THR A 639 -26.57 6.18 7.52
N THR A 640 -27.76 5.75 7.10
CA THR A 640 -28.33 4.43 7.41
C THR A 640 -28.07 3.42 6.30
N THR A 641 -27.75 3.89 5.09
CA THR A 641 -27.34 3.06 3.96
C THR A 641 -26.22 3.77 3.21
N TYR A 642 -25.15 3.01 2.95
CA TYR A 642 -24.05 3.39 2.08
C TYR A 642 -23.59 2.08 1.42
N ARG A 643 -24.20 1.76 0.28
CA ARG A 643 -24.12 0.45 -0.38
C ARG A 643 -23.83 0.64 -1.85
N ARG A 644 -22.97 -0.22 -2.40
CA ARG A 644 -22.67 -0.26 -3.82
C ARG A 644 -22.87 -1.66 -4.39
N THR A 645 -23.52 -1.74 -5.54
CA THR A 645 -23.72 -2.95 -6.32
C THR A 645 -23.17 -2.73 -7.73
N LEU A 646 -22.24 -3.59 -8.14
CA LEU A 646 -21.60 -3.54 -9.45
C LEU A 646 -21.98 -4.77 -10.25
N VAL A 647 -22.39 -4.57 -11.51
CA VAL A 647 -22.80 -5.64 -12.42
C VAL A 647 -22.02 -5.54 -13.73
N MET A 648 -21.14 -6.51 -14.02
CA MET A 648 -20.42 -6.60 -15.28
C MET A 648 -21.16 -7.57 -16.22
N VAL A 649 -21.44 -7.11 -17.45
CA VAL A 649 -22.16 -7.87 -18.47
C VAL A 649 -21.30 -8.03 -19.73
N ASP A 650 -21.01 -9.28 -20.08
CA ASP A 650 -20.27 -9.64 -21.28
C ASP A 650 -21.18 -9.70 -22.50
N LEU A 651 -20.65 -9.25 -23.63
CA LEU A 651 -21.31 -9.28 -24.94
C LEU A 651 -20.62 -10.30 -25.86
N PRO A 652 -21.34 -10.88 -26.83
CA PRO A 652 -20.72 -11.67 -27.87
C PRO A 652 -19.60 -10.90 -28.59
N ALA A 653 -18.51 -11.62 -28.89
CA ALA A 653 -17.37 -11.09 -29.61
C ALA A 653 -17.76 -10.45 -30.96
N ALA A 654 -17.06 -9.39 -31.35
CA ALA A 654 -17.10 -8.83 -32.71
C ALA A 654 -15.69 -8.70 -33.28
N ALA A 655 -15.59 -8.61 -34.61
CA ALA A 655 -14.31 -8.57 -35.34
C ALA A 655 -13.32 -7.50 -34.84
N HIS A 656 -13.81 -6.36 -34.36
CA HIS A 656 -12.99 -5.24 -33.87
C HIS A 656 -13.03 -5.06 -32.36
N SER A 657 -13.68 -5.97 -31.63
CA SER A 657 -13.72 -5.97 -30.17
C SER A 657 -14.16 -7.36 -29.69
N PRO A 658 -13.19 -8.28 -29.51
CA PRO A 658 -13.49 -9.68 -29.17
C PRO A 658 -14.02 -9.82 -27.74
N ASP A 659 -13.63 -8.91 -26.84
CA ASP A 659 -13.98 -8.95 -25.42
C ASP A 659 -14.89 -7.77 -25.03
N ARG A 660 -16.01 -7.57 -25.73
CA ARG A 660 -16.96 -6.49 -25.42
C ARG A 660 -17.73 -6.76 -24.13
N GLY A 661 -18.06 -5.69 -23.42
CA GLY A 661 -18.87 -5.74 -22.21
C GLY A 661 -18.97 -4.37 -21.56
N TYR A 662 -19.92 -4.22 -20.66
CA TYR A 662 -20.16 -2.97 -19.94
C TYR A 662 -20.43 -3.27 -18.47
N VAL A 663 -20.41 -2.21 -17.65
CA VAL A 663 -20.70 -2.27 -16.22
C VAL A 663 -21.93 -1.41 -15.93
N VAL A 664 -22.80 -1.89 -15.05
CA VAL A 664 -23.85 -1.09 -14.42
C VAL A 664 -23.51 -0.93 -12.94
N ASP A 665 -23.43 0.30 -12.48
CA ASP A 665 -23.15 0.67 -11.10
C ASP A 665 -24.41 1.23 -10.44
N PHE A 666 -24.78 0.67 -9.29
CA PHE A 666 -25.86 1.14 -8.43
C PHE A 666 -25.28 1.55 -7.09
N PHE A 667 -25.51 2.79 -6.67
CA PHE A 667 -25.06 3.31 -5.38
C PHE A 667 -26.25 3.81 -4.56
N ASP A 668 -26.59 3.05 -3.53
CA ASP A 668 -27.67 3.36 -2.58
C ASP A 668 -27.11 4.15 -1.39
N VAL A 669 -27.64 5.37 -1.19
CA VAL A 669 -27.30 6.22 -0.03
C VAL A 669 -28.56 6.75 0.62
N ALA A 670 -28.71 6.53 1.92
CA ALA A 670 -29.80 7.07 2.72
C ALA A 670 -29.24 7.73 3.99
N GLY A 671 -29.69 8.96 4.27
CA GLY A 671 -29.17 9.82 5.32
C GLY A 671 -28.60 11.13 4.77
N GLY A 672 -28.04 11.97 5.64
CA GLY A 672 -27.50 13.28 5.24
C GLY A 672 -28.49 14.19 4.50
N HIS A 673 -27.98 15.27 3.91
CA HIS A 673 -28.73 16.30 3.19
C HIS A 673 -28.18 16.58 1.78
N GLN A 674 -26.91 16.28 1.51
CA GLN A 674 -26.30 16.40 0.19
C GLN A 674 -25.53 15.13 -0.14
N HIS A 675 -25.73 14.59 -1.34
CA HIS A 675 -24.93 13.49 -1.89
C HIS A 675 -24.25 13.92 -3.19
N ASP A 676 -22.97 13.66 -3.29
CA ASP A 676 -22.12 13.92 -4.45
C ASP A 676 -21.54 12.61 -4.95
N TYR A 677 -22.12 12.05 -6.01
CA TYR A 677 -21.59 10.85 -6.68
C TYR A 677 -20.53 11.27 -7.69
N SER A 678 -19.27 11.00 -7.37
CA SER A 678 -18.10 11.40 -8.14
C SER A 678 -17.60 10.25 -9.00
N LEU A 679 -17.36 10.52 -10.28
CA LEU A 679 -16.71 9.62 -11.23
C LEU A 679 -15.71 10.40 -12.09
N HIS A 680 -14.66 9.75 -12.54
CA HIS A 680 -13.77 10.29 -13.58
C HIS A 680 -13.24 9.18 -14.48
N GLY A 681 -12.84 9.58 -15.70
CA GLY A 681 -12.15 8.71 -16.65
C GLY A 681 -10.63 8.85 -16.59
N PRO A 682 -9.88 8.25 -17.53
CA PRO A 682 -8.44 8.42 -17.62
C PRO A 682 -8.07 9.86 -18.04
N PRO A 683 -6.80 10.28 -17.85
CA PRO A 683 -6.27 11.46 -18.50
C PRO A 683 -6.40 11.36 -20.02
N GLY A 684 -6.77 12.47 -20.68
CA GLY A 684 -6.82 12.54 -22.13
C GLY A 684 -7.96 13.43 -22.63
N GLU A 685 -8.53 13.06 -23.78
CA GLU A 685 -9.60 13.85 -24.39
C GLU A 685 -10.94 13.57 -23.71
N PHE A 686 -11.74 14.63 -23.55
CA PHE A 686 -13.06 14.57 -22.95
C PHE A 686 -14.09 15.25 -23.85
N SER A 687 -15.29 14.67 -23.91
CA SER A 687 -16.44 15.26 -24.58
C SER A 687 -17.75 14.80 -23.93
N VAL A 688 -18.82 15.54 -24.15
CA VAL A 688 -20.20 15.14 -23.82
C VAL A 688 -20.99 14.89 -25.10
N SER A 689 -22.15 14.24 -24.99
CA SER A 689 -23.10 14.11 -26.09
C SER A 689 -23.43 15.47 -26.71
N ALA A 690 -23.62 15.52 -28.04
CA ALA A 690 -23.81 16.76 -28.80
C ALA A 690 -25.08 17.54 -28.39
N GLU A 691 -26.04 16.85 -27.79
CA GLU A 691 -27.29 17.40 -27.26
C GLU A 691 -27.13 18.04 -25.87
N THR A 692 -25.97 17.84 -25.23
CA THR A 692 -25.66 18.40 -23.91
C THR A 692 -25.12 19.83 -24.03
N ASN A 693 -25.92 20.78 -23.57
CA ASN A 693 -25.52 22.17 -23.38
C ASN A 693 -25.00 22.37 -21.96
N LEU A 694 -23.75 22.81 -21.84
CA LEU A 694 -23.10 23.12 -20.57
C LEU A 694 -23.12 24.63 -20.32
N THR A 695 -23.14 25.05 -19.06
CA THR A 695 -22.78 26.43 -18.71
C THR A 695 -21.33 26.73 -19.11
N PRO A 696 -20.96 28.00 -19.34
CA PRO A 696 -19.55 28.38 -19.37
C PRO A 696 -18.85 27.96 -18.06
N PRO A 697 -17.53 27.69 -18.10
CA PRO A 697 -16.76 27.44 -16.87
C PRO A 697 -16.91 28.61 -15.89
N ALA A 698 -17.38 28.31 -14.68
CA ALA A 698 -17.50 29.29 -13.61
C ALA A 698 -16.12 29.67 -13.05
N PRO A 699 -15.92 30.93 -12.58
CA PRO A 699 -14.72 31.29 -11.83
C PRO A 699 -14.64 30.53 -10.50
N GLY A 700 -13.46 30.47 -9.87
CA GLY A 700 -13.26 29.80 -8.59
C GLY A 700 -13.26 28.28 -8.70
N THR A 701 -13.96 27.62 -7.77
CA THR A 701 -13.97 26.15 -7.60
C THR A 701 -15.37 25.64 -7.26
N LEU A 702 -15.55 24.32 -7.15
CA LEU A 702 -16.83 23.72 -6.73
C LEU A 702 -17.23 24.13 -5.30
N ALA A 703 -16.29 24.61 -4.50
CA ALA A 703 -16.54 25.19 -3.18
C ALA A 703 -17.25 26.57 -3.26
N GLY A 704 -17.15 27.25 -4.40
CA GLY A 704 -17.77 28.54 -4.66
C GLY A 704 -16.97 29.41 -5.62
N GLU A 705 -17.65 30.38 -6.24
CA GLU A 705 -17.08 31.26 -7.27
C GLU A 705 -15.92 32.14 -6.77
N ASN A 706 -15.84 32.36 -5.45
CA ASN A 706 -14.82 33.18 -4.81
C ASN A 706 -13.76 32.38 -4.04
N VAL A 707 -13.79 31.04 -4.13
CA VAL A 707 -12.81 30.18 -3.46
C VAL A 707 -11.70 29.85 -4.44
N ALA A 708 -10.47 30.25 -4.12
CA ALA A 708 -9.31 29.98 -4.96
C ALA A 708 -8.92 28.50 -4.94
N LEU A 709 -8.22 28.05 -5.99
CA LEU A 709 -7.75 26.67 -6.09
C LEU A 709 -6.87 26.32 -4.88
N GLY A 710 -7.25 25.28 -4.13
CA GLY A 710 -6.55 24.82 -2.93
C GLY A 710 -6.79 25.65 -1.66
N GLU A 711 -7.62 26.69 -1.70
CA GLU A 711 -7.98 27.48 -0.52
C GLU A 711 -8.84 26.65 0.45
N ILE A 712 -8.38 26.53 1.71
CA ILE A 712 -9.14 25.85 2.76
C ILE A 712 -10.26 26.78 3.23
N TYR A 713 -11.46 26.57 2.69
CA TYR A 713 -12.64 27.41 2.92
C TYR A 713 -13.57 26.87 4.04
N ASP A 714 -13.44 25.58 4.37
CA ASP A 714 -14.38 24.83 5.19
C ASP A 714 -13.80 24.36 6.54
N ASP A 715 -12.60 24.85 6.88
CA ASP A 715 -11.98 24.70 8.19
C ASP A 715 -11.28 26.00 8.61
N PRO A 716 -11.86 26.79 9.53
CA PRO A 716 -11.33 28.09 9.91
C PRO A 716 -10.00 28.02 10.68
N VAL A 717 -9.67 26.87 11.29
CA VAL A 717 -8.42 26.68 12.03
C VAL A 717 -7.31 26.32 11.05
N LEU A 718 -7.54 25.32 10.20
CA LEU A 718 -6.55 24.86 9.22
C LEU A 718 -6.38 25.86 8.07
N GLY A 719 -7.41 26.64 7.74
CA GLY A 719 -7.37 27.69 6.71
C GLY A 719 -6.82 29.04 7.18
N ALA A 720 -6.42 29.18 8.45
CA ALA A 720 -5.85 30.43 8.95
C ALA A 720 -4.51 30.74 8.26
N LYS A 721 -4.30 32.00 7.86
CA LYS A 721 -3.11 32.44 7.11
C LYS A 721 -1.79 32.16 7.83
N ASP A 722 -1.80 32.14 9.15
CA ASP A 722 -0.66 31.91 10.04
C ASP A 722 -0.65 30.51 10.65
N TYR A 723 -1.48 29.57 10.17
CA TYR A 723 -1.47 28.18 10.60
C TYR A 723 -0.13 27.50 10.25
N LYS A 724 0.47 26.83 11.25
CA LYS A 724 1.77 26.13 11.13
C LYS A 724 1.72 24.67 11.59
N GLY A 725 0.53 24.15 11.87
CA GLY A 725 0.33 22.79 12.37
C GLY A 725 0.12 21.76 11.25
N SER A 726 -0.20 20.54 11.66
CA SER A 726 -0.47 19.39 10.78
C SER A 726 -1.87 19.41 10.17
N TYR A 727 -1.99 19.11 8.88
CA TYR A 727 -3.26 19.05 8.15
C TYR A 727 -3.97 17.69 8.21
N LEU A 728 -3.43 16.72 8.94
CA LEU A 728 -3.98 15.35 9.05
C LEU A 728 -5.45 15.30 9.45
N ARG A 729 -5.87 16.24 10.29
CA ARG A 729 -7.23 16.29 10.83
C ARG A 729 -8.25 16.90 9.88
N TYR A 730 -7.83 17.34 8.69
CA TYR A 730 -8.76 17.87 7.70
C TYR A 730 -9.86 16.84 7.39
N ALA A 731 -11.10 17.30 7.50
CA ALA A 731 -12.31 16.50 7.27
C ALA A 731 -13.33 17.27 6.41
N GLY A 732 -12.85 18.22 5.62
CA GLY A 732 -13.66 19.01 4.71
C GLY A 732 -14.01 18.26 3.41
N SER A 733 -14.46 19.00 2.42
CA SER A 733 -15.06 18.47 1.19
C SER A 733 -14.03 18.09 0.12
N GLY A 734 -12.91 18.82 0.03
CA GLY A 734 -11.99 18.79 -1.10
C GLY A 734 -12.47 19.51 -2.36
N PHE A 735 -13.63 20.18 -2.32
CA PHE A 735 -14.24 20.87 -3.48
C PHE A 735 -13.39 22.04 -4.01
N GLN A 736 -12.49 22.59 -3.20
CA GLN A 736 -11.55 23.64 -3.58
C GLN A 736 -10.50 23.20 -4.60
N HIS A 737 -10.45 21.92 -4.99
CA HIS A 737 -9.54 21.39 -6.01
C HIS A 737 -10.22 21.13 -7.36
N LEU A 738 -11.54 21.30 -7.42
CA LEU A 738 -12.36 21.13 -8.61
C LEU A 738 -12.64 22.51 -9.22
N PHE A 739 -12.00 22.84 -10.34
CA PHE A 739 -12.10 24.13 -11.02
C PHE A 739 -12.67 23.99 -12.43
N ASN A 740 -12.85 25.10 -13.15
CA ASN A 740 -13.57 25.13 -14.45
C ASN A 740 -14.95 24.46 -14.35
N VAL A 741 -15.69 24.78 -13.29
CA VAL A 741 -16.96 24.12 -12.97
C VAL A 741 -18.01 24.46 -14.02
N GLN A 742 -18.68 23.43 -14.54
CA GLN A 742 -19.76 23.56 -15.52
C GLN A 742 -20.96 22.71 -15.10
N HIS A 743 -22.17 23.22 -15.32
CA HIS A 743 -23.42 22.50 -15.07
C HIS A 743 -24.11 22.19 -16.39
N VAL A 744 -24.85 21.07 -16.43
CA VAL A 744 -25.81 20.84 -17.53
C VAL A 744 -26.93 21.87 -17.43
N GLN A 745 -27.19 22.59 -18.52
CA GLN A 745 -28.22 23.63 -18.55
C GLN A 745 -29.62 23.04 -18.39
N SER A 746 -30.51 23.78 -17.73
CA SER A 746 -31.91 23.38 -17.57
C SER A 746 -32.58 23.14 -18.94
N GLY A 747 -33.25 21.99 -19.08
CA GLY A 747 -33.88 21.56 -20.34
C GLY A 747 -32.93 20.93 -21.36
N SER A 748 -31.64 20.79 -21.03
CA SER A 748 -30.68 20.04 -21.84
C SER A 748 -30.67 18.56 -21.46
N ASP A 749 -30.58 17.69 -22.47
CA ASP A 749 -30.46 16.25 -22.25
C ASP A 749 -28.99 15.85 -22.07
N PHE A 750 -28.65 15.26 -20.92
CA PHE A 750 -27.36 14.61 -20.71
C PHE A 750 -27.47 13.12 -21.06
N THR A 751 -26.77 12.69 -22.11
CA THR A 751 -26.80 11.27 -22.52
C THR A 751 -25.55 10.53 -22.08
N TYR A 752 -24.36 11.07 -22.36
CA TYR A 752 -23.09 10.48 -21.92
C TYR A 752 -21.96 11.51 -21.79
N ALA A 753 -20.97 11.15 -20.99
CA ALA A 753 -19.61 11.68 -21.04
C ALA A 753 -18.69 10.64 -21.71
N GLN A 754 -17.79 11.08 -22.57
CA GLN A 754 -16.83 10.24 -23.27
C GLN A 754 -15.40 10.68 -22.95
N TYR A 755 -14.59 9.69 -22.61
CA TYR A 755 -13.16 9.82 -22.34
C TYR A 755 -12.35 8.99 -23.34
N ILE A 756 -11.22 9.53 -23.78
CA ILE A 756 -10.24 8.82 -24.61
C ILE A 756 -8.89 8.93 -23.90
N ASP A 757 -8.32 7.78 -23.53
CA ASP A 757 -7.02 7.73 -22.85
C ASP A 757 -5.90 8.35 -23.70
N ALA A 758 -5.08 9.18 -23.07
CA ALA A 758 -4.00 9.89 -23.73
C ALA A 758 -2.88 9.00 -24.28
N LYS A 759 -2.68 7.79 -23.71
CA LYS A 759 -1.59 6.88 -24.08
C LYS A 759 -2.04 5.79 -25.06
N ASN A 760 -3.32 5.45 -25.05
CA ASN A 760 -3.93 4.49 -25.95
C ASN A 760 -5.30 5.01 -26.43
N PRO A 761 -5.40 5.57 -27.65
CA PRO A 761 -6.66 6.02 -28.23
C PRO A 761 -7.70 4.91 -28.46
N GLN A 762 -7.29 3.64 -28.35
CA GLN A 762 -8.16 2.46 -28.36
C GLN A 762 -8.64 2.06 -26.95
N ALA A 763 -8.38 2.86 -25.94
CA ALA A 763 -8.91 2.71 -24.60
C ALA A 763 -9.85 3.90 -24.35
N ARG A 764 -11.12 3.72 -24.71
CA ARG A 764 -12.16 4.74 -24.57
C ARG A 764 -13.19 4.30 -23.55
N LEU A 765 -13.78 5.26 -22.86
CA LEU A 765 -14.85 5.03 -21.88
C LEU A 765 -16.01 5.98 -22.14
N ARG A 766 -17.23 5.45 -22.21
CA ARG A 766 -18.47 6.22 -22.13
C ARG A 766 -19.16 5.95 -20.81
N ILE A 767 -19.42 7.01 -20.05
CA ILE A 767 -20.19 6.95 -18.81
C ILE A 767 -21.55 7.59 -19.08
N ARG A 768 -22.62 6.84 -18.81
CA ARG A 768 -24.01 7.32 -18.84
C ARG A 768 -24.51 7.39 -17.41
N ILE A 769 -24.84 8.56 -16.90
CA ILE A 769 -25.50 8.70 -15.59
C ILE A 769 -27.00 8.81 -15.85
N LEU A 770 -27.78 7.90 -15.27
CA LEU A 770 -29.22 7.86 -15.45
C LEU A 770 -29.88 8.92 -14.57
N PRO A 771 -30.92 9.61 -15.08
CA PRO A 771 -31.53 10.74 -14.38
C PRO A 771 -32.31 10.31 -13.13
N GLN A 772 -32.24 11.13 -12.08
CA GLN A 772 -33.14 11.08 -10.93
C GLN A 772 -33.72 12.46 -10.63
N PRO A 773 -34.89 12.55 -9.98
CA PRO A 773 -35.46 13.82 -9.55
C PRO A 773 -34.51 14.62 -8.66
N GLY A 774 -34.31 15.90 -9.00
CA GLY A 774 -33.45 16.83 -8.28
C GLY A 774 -31.95 16.56 -8.41
N GLN A 775 -31.54 15.84 -9.45
CA GLN A 775 -30.14 15.56 -9.75
C GLN A 775 -29.54 16.64 -10.65
N ASP A 776 -28.42 17.20 -10.22
CA ASP A 776 -27.58 18.13 -10.98
C ASP A 776 -26.34 17.40 -11.49
N ILE A 777 -25.97 17.62 -12.76
CA ILE A 777 -24.79 17.03 -13.38
C ILE A 777 -23.74 18.13 -13.55
N ILE A 778 -22.62 17.92 -12.87
CA ILE A 778 -21.52 18.88 -12.74
C ILE A 778 -20.28 18.27 -13.40
N LEU A 779 -19.59 19.08 -14.20
CA LEU A 779 -18.27 18.78 -14.73
C LEU A 779 -17.25 19.72 -14.10
N ALA A 780 -16.08 19.20 -13.77
CA ALA A 780 -14.98 20.02 -13.25
C ALA A 780 -13.64 19.42 -13.65
N ASP A 781 -12.63 20.27 -13.76
CA ASP A 781 -11.24 19.87 -13.89
C ASP A 781 -10.59 19.74 -12.52
N ALA A 782 -9.70 18.77 -12.36
CA ALA A 782 -8.78 18.73 -11.23
C ALA A 782 -7.43 18.14 -11.64
N HIS A 783 -6.38 18.54 -10.93
CA HIS A 783 -5.06 17.95 -11.10
C HIS A 783 -4.98 16.60 -10.38
N VAL A 784 -4.29 15.62 -10.98
CA VAL A 784 -4.07 14.31 -10.32
C VAL A 784 -3.35 14.47 -8.99
N SER A 785 -2.44 15.44 -8.90
CA SER A 785 -1.72 15.73 -7.67
C SER A 785 -1.58 17.24 -7.46
N PRO A 786 -1.52 17.70 -6.20
CA PRO A 786 -1.65 19.13 -5.86
C PRO A 786 -0.33 19.94 -6.01
N ILE A 787 0.81 19.32 -6.30
CA ILE A 787 2.12 20.01 -6.40
C ILE A 787 2.74 19.84 -7.79
N LYS A 788 2.90 18.60 -8.25
CA LYS A 788 3.61 18.25 -9.49
C LYS A 788 2.70 18.28 -10.71
N HIS A 789 1.38 18.25 -10.51
CA HIS A 789 0.35 18.34 -11.54
C HIS A 789 0.63 17.45 -12.78
N PRO A 790 0.90 16.14 -12.61
CA PRO A 790 1.39 15.28 -13.69
C PRO A 790 0.37 15.09 -14.83
N ALA A 791 -0.92 15.28 -14.53
CA ALA A 791 -2.00 15.26 -15.50
C ALA A 791 -3.22 16.04 -14.96
N LEU A 792 -4.14 16.34 -15.87
CA LEU A 792 -5.47 16.89 -15.59
C LEU A 792 -6.52 15.81 -15.83
N LEU A 793 -7.53 15.75 -14.96
CA LEU A 793 -8.70 14.89 -15.08
C LEU A 793 -9.97 15.71 -15.20
N LYS A 794 -10.92 15.20 -15.99
CA LYS A 794 -12.29 15.71 -16.03
C LYS A 794 -13.20 14.85 -15.14
N TYR A 795 -13.68 15.44 -14.07
CA TYR A 795 -14.64 14.83 -13.15
C TYR A 795 -16.07 15.02 -13.67
N LEU A 796 -16.87 13.98 -13.47
CA LEU A 796 -18.31 13.91 -13.70
C LEU A 796 -19.00 13.64 -12.37
N ILE A 797 -19.68 14.64 -11.83
CA ILE A 797 -20.31 14.59 -10.51
C ILE A 797 -21.82 14.69 -10.66
N ALA A 798 -22.55 13.74 -10.08
CA ALA A 798 -23.99 13.83 -9.92
C ALA A 798 -24.33 14.25 -8.49
N ARG A 799 -24.84 15.47 -8.32
CA ARG A 799 -25.22 16.03 -7.02
C ARG A 799 -26.73 15.92 -6.80
N ARG A 800 -27.13 15.56 -5.59
CA ARG A 800 -28.51 15.70 -5.10
C ARG A 800 -28.50 16.39 -3.75
N THR A 801 -29.45 17.28 -3.53
CA THR A 801 -29.64 18.00 -2.27
C THR A 801 -31.08 17.85 -1.81
N GLY A 802 -31.26 17.46 -0.56
CA GLY A 802 -32.56 17.37 0.09
C GLY A 802 -33.08 18.73 0.57
N PRO A 803 -34.39 18.86 0.85
CA PRO A 803 -34.92 20.02 1.56
C PRO A 803 -34.23 20.17 2.93
N ALA A 804 -34.06 21.42 3.39
CA ALA A 804 -33.42 21.70 4.67
C ALA A 804 -34.04 20.88 5.83
N GLY A 805 -33.22 20.10 6.54
CA GLY A 805 -33.63 19.31 7.70
C GLY A 805 -34.29 17.96 7.41
N ALA A 806 -34.46 17.58 6.13
CA ALA A 806 -34.97 16.25 5.76
C ALA A 806 -33.83 15.33 5.28
N PRO A 807 -33.78 14.06 5.73
CA PRO A 807 -32.79 13.11 5.25
C PRO A 807 -33.03 12.80 3.77
N LEU A 808 -31.94 12.69 3.00
CA LEU A 808 -31.97 12.37 1.58
C LEU A 808 -31.85 10.85 1.36
N ALA A 809 -32.57 10.31 0.38
CA ALA A 809 -32.36 8.96 -0.14
C ALA A 809 -32.09 9.03 -1.63
N SER A 810 -30.99 8.44 -2.09
CA SER A 810 -30.51 8.44 -3.48
C SER A 810 -30.14 7.03 -3.91
N THR A 811 -30.41 6.70 -5.18
CA THR A 811 -29.85 5.51 -5.83
C THR A 811 -29.23 5.96 -7.14
N PHE A 812 -27.96 6.32 -7.13
CA PHE A 812 -27.24 6.69 -8.34
C PHE A 812 -27.07 5.47 -9.23
N VAL A 813 -27.32 5.65 -10.54
CA VAL A 813 -27.16 4.58 -11.52
C VAL A 813 -26.31 5.08 -12.66
N SER A 814 -25.22 4.38 -12.95
CA SER A 814 -24.40 4.66 -14.12
C SER A 814 -24.13 3.41 -14.96
N VAL A 815 -23.95 3.61 -16.27
CA VAL A 815 -23.54 2.57 -17.22
C VAL A 815 -22.21 2.96 -17.83
N LEU A 816 -21.20 2.14 -17.57
CA LEU A 816 -19.82 2.32 -18.02
C LEU A 816 -19.56 1.38 -19.20
N GLU A 817 -19.27 1.97 -20.36
CA GLU A 817 -19.01 1.28 -21.61
C GLU A 817 -17.56 1.50 -22.02
N PRO A 818 -16.65 0.54 -21.78
CA PRO A 818 -15.31 0.57 -22.34
C PRO A 818 -15.31 0.07 -23.79
N PHE A 819 -14.69 0.82 -24.71
CA PHE A 819 -14.66 0.50 -26.15
C PHE A 819 -13.37 0.98 -26.85
N PRO A 820 -12.97 0.41 -28.00
CA PRO A 820 -11.73 0.79 -28.65
C PRO A 820 -11.88 1.84 -29.74
N ASP A 821 -12.89 1.70 -30.61
CA ASP A 821 -13.19 2.70 -31.64
C ASP A 821 -14.65 3.09 -31.61
N GLN A 822 -15.53 2.15 -31.97
CA GLN A 822 -16.97 2.40 -32.01
C GLN A 822 -17.65 1.93 -30.72
N PRO A 823 -18.55 2.74 -30.15
CA PRO A 823 -19.44 2.30 -29.09
C PRO A 823 -20.35 1.18 -29.61
N PHE A 824 -20.73 0.26 -28.73
CA PHE A 824 -21.64 -0.84 -29.03
C PHE A 824 -22.97 -0.75 -28.25
N LEU A 825 -23.13 0.25 -27.37
CA LEU A 825 -24.39 0.59 -26.73
C LEU A 825 -25.04 1.79 -27.43
N VAL A 826 -26.27 1.58 -27.89
CA VAL A 826 -27.12 2.62 -28.49
C VAL A 826 -27.69 3.51 -27.40
N SER A 827 -28.24 2.93 -26.33
CA SER A 827 -28.84 3.67 -25.22
C SER A 827 -28.86 2.84 -23.93
N ALA A 828 -28.91 3.53 -22.79
CA ALA A 828 -29.26 2.95 -21.50
C ALA A 828 -30.33 3.85 -20.85
N THR A 829 -31.48 3.29 -20.51
CA THR A 829 -32.63 4.06 -20.00
C THR A 829 -33.23 3.40 -18.77
N PRO A 830 -33.71 4.16 -17.77
CA PRO A 830 -34.48 3.61 -16.67
C PRO A 830 -35.75 2.89 -17.19
N ALA A 831 -36.13 1.81 -16.53
CA ALA A 831 -37.42 1.16 -16.71
C ALA A 831 -38.35 1.41 -15.50
N PRO A 832 -39.68 1.44 -15.67
CA PRO A 832 -40.61 1.50 -14.57
C PRO A 832 -40.47 0.27 -13.66
N VAL A 833 -40.30 0.50 -12.36
CA VAL A 833 -40.19 -0.56 -11.34
C VAL A 833 -41.25 -0.37 -10.27
N ALA A 834 -41.90 -1.46 -9.90
CA ALA A 834 -42.71 -1.57 -8.69
C ALA A 834 -41.96 -2.46 -7.68
N GLY A 835 -41.75 -1.95 -6.47
CA GLY A 835 -40.97 -2.60 -5.43
C GLY A 835 -40.51 -1.60 -4.37
N PRO A 836 -39.48 -1.94 -3.59
CA PRO A 836 -38.86 -1.01 -2.64
C PRO A 836 -38.31 0.27 -3.28
N ALA A 837 -38.10 1.31 -2.47
CA ALA A 837 -37.78 2.65 -2.95
C ALA A 837 -36.42 2.74 -3.68
N GLU A 838 -35.49 1.87 -3.33
CA GLU A 838 -34.17 1.71 -3.95
C GLU A 838 -34.20 0.86 -5.23
N ALA A 839 -35.30 0.15 -5.51
CA ALA A 839 -35.37 -0.74 -6.65
C ALA A 839 -35.18 0.00 -7.98
N ARG A 840 -34.26 -0.46 -8.82
CA ARG A 840 -33.97 0.13 -10.14
C ARG A 840 -33.93 -0.93 -11.21
N ALA A 841 -34.34 -0.54 -12.41
CA ALA A 841 -34.17 -1.36 -13.59
C ALA A 841 -33.66 -0.51 -14.75
N VAL A 842 -32.75 -1.09 -15.54
CA VAL A 842 -32.07 -0.43 -16.66
C VAL A 842 -32.26 -1.27 -17.91
N ILE A 843 -32.77 -0.64 -18.96
CA ILE A 843 -32.85 -1.23 -20.30
C ILE A 843 -31.65 -0.73 -21.11
N VAL A 844 -30.80 -1.64 -21.54
CA VAL A 844 -29.64 -1.37 -22.40
C VAL A 844 -29.92 -1.89 -23.80
N ARG A 845 -29.76 -1.04 -24.83
CA ARG A 845 -29.89 -1.40 -26.24
C ARG A 845 -28.52 -1.48 -26.91
N ARG A 846 -28.28 -2.55 -27.66
CA ARG A 846 -26.99 -2.84 -28.33
C ARG A 846 -26.98 -2.42 -29.80
N ALA A 847 -25.81 -2.13 -30.36
CA ALA A 847 -25.60 -1.88 -31.79
C ALA A 847 -25.25 -3.20 -32.53
N PRO A 848 -25.59 -3.37 -33.83
CA PRO A 848 -26.16 -2.40 -34.77
C PRO A 848 -27.69 -2.51 -34.94
N ASP A 849 -28.46 -2.41 -33.86
CA ASP A 849 -29.89 -2.74 -33.88
C ASP A 849 -30.84 -1.52 -33.89
N ALA A 850 -30.65 -0.63 -34.86
CA ALA A 850 -31.47 0.57 -35.04
C ALA A 850 -32.98 0.26 -35.22
N GLN A 851 -33.36 -0.96 -35.64
CA GLN A 851 -34.75 -1.41 -35.85
C GLN A 851 -35.31 -2.40 -34.82
N GLY A 852 -34.82 -2.38 -33.57
CA GLY A 852 -35.53 -3.01 -32.43
C GLY A 852 -34.96 -4.33 -31.89
N GLY A 853 -33.66 -4.58 -32.11
CA GLY A 853 -32.96 -5.83 -31.75
C GLY A 853 -32.64 -6.04 -30.26
N VAL A 854 -31.46 -6.61 -29.98
CA VAL A 854 -31.10 -7.24 -28.69
C VAL A 854 -31.07 -6.22 -27.55
N ARG A 855 -31.72 -6.57 -26.44
CA ARG A 855 -31.82 -5.73 -25.24
C ARG A 855 -31.34 -6.47 -24.01
N ASP A 856 -30.70 -5.75 -23.10
CA ASP A 856 -30.52 -6.24 -21.74
C ASP A 856 -31.46 -5.50 -20.80
N LEU A 857 -32.10 -6.25 -19.90
CA LEU A 857 -32.81 -5.71 -18.77
C LEU A 857 -32.06 -6.12 -17.50
N ILE A 858 -31.52 -5.12 -16.81
CA ILE A 858 -30.76 -5.26 -15.57
C ILE A 858 -31.65 -4.75 -14.45
N VAL A 859 -31.78 -5.51 -13.38
CA VAL A 859 -32.61 -5.19 -12.22
C VAL A 859 -31.76 -5.26 -10.96
N HIS A 860 -31.90 -4.25 -10.11
CA HIS A 860 -31.26 -4.12 -8.80
C HIS A 860 -32.32 -3.87 -7.74
N SER A 861 -32.31 -4.66 -6.65
CA SER A 861 -33.12 -4.41 -5.47
C SER A 861 -32.56 -5.11 -4.25
N ALA A 862 -32.00 -4.35 -3.31
CA ALA A 862 -31.40 -4.94 -2.13
C ALA A 862 -32.40 -5.59 -1.16
N HIS A 863 -33.69 -5.29 -1.30
CA HIS A 863 -34.76 -5.89 -0.52
C HIS A 863 -35.95 -6.25 -1.39
N GLY A 864 -36.71 -7.26 -0.94
CA GLY A 864 -38.04 -7.58 -1.45
C GLY A 864 -38.12 -7.99 -2.94
N PRO A 865 -39.28 -8.49 -3.38
CA PRO A 865 -39.52 -8.74 -4.79
C PRO A 865 -39.73 -7.44 -5.55
N VAL A 866 -39.33 -7.46 -6.82
CA VAL A 866 -39.49 -6.37 -7.78
C VAL A 866 -40.21 -6.83 -9.02
N ARG A 867 -41.04 -5.94 -9.55
CA ARG A 867 -41.72 -6.12 -10.83
C ARG A 867 -41.36 -5.00 -11.78
N VAL A 868 -40.95 -5.36 -12.98
CA VAL A 868 -40.70 -4.44 -14.10
C VAL A 868 -41.78 -4.63 -15.14
N ASP A 869 -42.49 -3.55 -15.46
CA ASP A 869 -43.55 -3.53 -16.46
C ASP A 869 -43.25 -2.37 -17.43
N SER A 870 -42.54 -2.70 -18.52
CA SER A 870 -42.07 -1.72 -19.49
C SER A 870 -42.65 -2.00 -20.87
N ALA A 871 -43.11 -0.95 -21.55
CA ALA A 871 -43.78 -1.07 -22.83
C ALA A 871 -42.91 -1.79 -23.87
N GLY A 872 -43.46 -2.85 -24.46
CA GLY A 872 -42.78 -3.64 -25.48
C GLY A 872 -41.78 -4.68 -24.95
N LEU A 873 -41.73 -4.91 -23.64
CA LEU A 873 -41.00 -6.01 -23.01
C LEU A 873 -41.98 -6.96 -22.28
N PRO A 874 -41.70 -8.26 -22.19
CA PRO A 874 -42.46 -9.15 -21.31
C PRO A 874 -42.32 -8.69 -19.84
N PRO A 875 -43.37 -8.81 -19.01
CA PRO A 875 -43.30 -8.42 -17.61
C PRO A 875 -42.27 -9.31 -16.88
N LEU A 876 -41.45 -8.69 -16.04
CA LEU A 876 -40.42 -9.36 -15.25
C LEU A 876 -40.78 -9.27 -13.76
N GLU A 877 -40.64 -10.38 -13.04
CA GLU A 877 -40.78 -10.43 -11.58
C GLU A 877 -39.63 -11.25 -10.98
N THR A 878 -38.96 -10.76 -9.94
CA THR A 878 -37.87 -11.48 -9.27
C THR A 878 -37.72 -11.01 -7.82
N ASP A 879 -37.19 -11.87 -6.95
CA ASP A 879 -36.72 -11.53 -5.60
C ASP A 879 -35.19 -11.44 -5.51
N ALA A 880 -34.50 -11.50 -6.65
CA ALA A 880 -33.04 -11.41 -6.70
C ALA A 880 -32.55 -9.99 -6.47
N GLU A 881 -31.45 -9.88 -5.71
CA GLU A 881 -30.77 -8.61 -5.51
C GLU A 881 -30.24 -8.05 -6.83
N VAL A 882 -29.70 -8.93 -7.69
CA VAL A 882 -29.33 -8.58 -9.07
C VAL A 882 -29.93 -9.61 -10.02
N ALA A 883 -30.56 -9.13 -11.09
CA ALA A 883 -30.96 -9.96 -12.23
C ALA A 883 -30.58 -9.29 -13.56
N VAL A 884 -30.15 -10.09 -14.53
CA VAL A 884 -29.86 -9.66 -15.90
C VAL A 884 -30.51 -10.64 -16.87
N VAL A 885 -31.29 -10.12 -17.81
CA VAL A 885 -31.80 -10.89 -18.94
C VAL A 885 -31.40 -10.24 -20.25
N THR A 886 -30.84 -11.02 -21.17
CA THR A 886 -30.66 -10.63 -22.57
C THR A 886 -31.85 -11.14 -23.36
N LEU A 887 -32.54 -10.25 -24.08
CA LEU A 887 -33.67 -10.53 -24.95
C LEU A 887 -33.28 -10.38 -26.41
N ASP A 888 -33.72 -11.29 -27.27
CA ASP A 888 -33.56 -11.16 -28.73
C ASP A 888 -34.51 -10.08 -29.32
N ALA A 889 -34.46 -9.89 -30.64
CA ALA A 889 -35.34 -8.94 -31.32
C ALA A 889 -36.84 -9.28 -31.14
N ALA A 890 -37.18 -10.57 -30.99
CA ALA A 890 -38.53 -11.06 -30.75
C ALA A 890 -38.92 -11.03 -29.25
N GLN A 891 -38.06 -10.47 -28.40
CA GLN A 891 -38.22 -10.37 -26.95
C GLN A 891 -38.24 -11.72 -26.21
N HIS A 892 -37.65 -12.76 -26.80
CA HIS A 892 -37.39 -14.02 -26.12
C HIS A 892 -36.09 -13.94 -25.32
N PRO A 893 -36.04 -14.54 -24.12
CA PRO A 893 -34.79 -14.59 -23.36
C PRO A 893 -33.77 -15.49 -24.03
N VAL A 894 -32.57 -14.96 -24.22
CA VAL A 894 -31.40 -15.67 -24.77
C VAL A 894 -30.41 -16.01 -23.66
N ARG A 895 -30.34 -15.17 -22.62
CA ARG A 895 -29.51 -15.37 -21.42
C ARG A 895 -30.26 -14.85 -20.20
N VAL A 896 -30.20 -15.57 -19.09
CA VAL A 896 -30.73 -15.17 -17.78
C VAL A 896 -29.66 -15.40 -16.73
N PHE A 897 -29.41 -14.37 -15.94
CA PHE A 897 -28.58 -14.41 -14.75
C PHE A 897 -29.37 -13.82 -13.58
N PHE A 898 -29.28 -14.44 -12.41
CA PHE A 898 -29.67 -13.75 -11.17
C PHE A 898 -28.84 -14.24 -9.99
N ALA A 899 -28.64 -13.35 -9.03
CA ALA A 899 -27.87 -13.61 -7.83
C ALA A 899 -28.61 -13.09 -6.58
N GLN A 900 -28.43 -13.81 -5.47
CA GLN A 900 -29.07 -13.49 -4.19
C GLN A 900 -30.61 -13.33 -4.31
N GLY A 901 -31.24 -14.34 -4.90
CA GLY A 901 -32.70 -14.49 -5.02
C GLY A 901 -33.11 -15.96 -5.23
N THR A 902 -34.39 -16.26 -5.14
CA THR A 902 -34.90 -17.63 -5.30
C THR A 902 -35.61 -17.86 -6.63
N TYR A 903 -36.07 -16.80 -7.29
CA TYR A 903 -36.74 -16.93 -8.59
C TYR A 903 -36.56 -15.72 -9.51
N PHE A 904 -36.72 -15.99 -10.79
CA PHE A 904 -36.83 -15.01 -11.85
C PHE A 904 -37.95 -15.42 -12.80
N ARG A 905 -38.89 -14.52 -13.07
CA ARG A 905 -40.00 -14.74 -14.01
C ARG A 905 -39.96 -13.72 -15.13
N LEU A 906 -40.20 -14.18 -16.35
CA LEU A 906 -40.35 -13.35 -17.53
C LEU A 906 -41.54 -13.85 -18.35
N GLY A 907 -42.64 -13.12 -18.33
CA GLY A 907 -43.92 -13.59 -18.89
C GLY A 907 -44.34 -14.92 -18.25
N ALA A 908 -44.43 -15.99 -19.05
CA ALA A 908 -44.79 -17.33 -18.58
C ALA A 908 -43.58 -18.19 -18.14
N LEU A 909 -42.35 -17.75 -18.42
CA LEU A 909 -41.14 -18.49 -18.07
C LEU A 909 -40.77 -18.20 -16.61
N GLN A 910 -40.41 -19.25 -15.87
CA GLN A 910 -39.90 -19.15 -14.50
C GLN A 910 -38.60 -19.94 -14.38
N PHE A 911 -37.58 -19.28 -13.82
CA PHE A 911 -36.33 -19.87 -13.38
C PHE A 911 -36.28 -19.82 -11.86
N SER A 912 -35.67 -20.82 -11.24
CA SER A 912 -35.61 -20.91 -9.78
C SER A 912 -34.27 -21.47 -9.34
N ALA A 913 -33.77 -20.96 -8.22
CA ALA A 913 -32.55 -21.41 -7.57
C ALA A 913 -32.75 -21.33 -6.05
N ALA A 914 -31.96 -22.08 -5.29
CA ALA A 914 -32.03 -22.07 -3.82
C ALA A 914 -30.63 -21.80 -3.24
N PRO A 915 -30.52 -20.96 -2.20
CA PRO A 915 -29.24 -20.76 -1.53
C PRO A 915 -28.82 -22.05 -0.83
N LEU A 916 -27.51 -22.26 -0.70
CA LEU A 916 -27.01 -23.34 0.13
C LEU A 916 -26.80 -22.79 1.54
N GLU A 917 -27.56 -23.32 2.49
CA GLU A 917 -27.49 -22.90 3.89
C GLU A 917 -27.12 -24.08 4.80
N GLY A 918 -26.41 -23.79 5.88
CA GLY A 918 -26.04 -24.79 6.87
C GLY A 918 -25.40 -24.18 8.11
N GLN A 919 -24.82 -25.05 8.94
CA GLN A 919 -24.10 -24.66 10.15
C GLN A 919 -22.74 -25.33 10.21
N ILE A 920 -21.73 -24.62 10.71
CA ILE A 920 -20.40 -25.18 10.96
C ILE A 920 -20.48 -26.17 12.13
N VAL A 921 -20.05 -27.41 11.89
CA VAL A 921 -20.05 -28.50 12.87
C VAL A 921 -18.66 -29.02 13.21
N SER A 922 -17.66 -28.68 12.39
CA SER A 922 -16.25 -28.98 12.65
C SER A 922 -15.35 -27.94 12.00
N VAL A 923 -14.23 -27.63 12.65
CA VAL A 923 -13.19 -26.72 12.14
C VAL A 923 -11.84 -27.42 12.33
N ASN A 924 -11.03 -27.48 11.27
CA ASN A 924 -9.69 -28.06 11.30
C ASN A 924 -8.68 -27.08 10.69
N PRO A 925 -8.06 -26.22 11.52
CA PRO A 925 -7.08 -25.23 11.05
C PRO A 925 -5.81 -25.84 10.46
N ALA A 926 -5.42 -27.05 10.88
CA ALA A 926 -4.20 -27.71 10.38
C ALA A 926 -4.33 -28.14 8.90
N THR A 927 -5.54 -28.43 8.44
CA THR A 927 -5.84 -28.72 7.03
C THR A 927 -6.59 -27.58 6.33
N ASN A 928 -6.84 -26.48 7.06
CA ASN A 928 -7.63 -25.35 6.60
C ASN A 928 -9.04 -25.73 6.08
N THR A 929 -9.71 -26.65 6.78
CA THR A 929 -11.03 -27.16 6.40
C THR A 929 -12.11 -26.89 7.45
N ILE A 930 -13.35 -26.75 7.00
CA ILE A 930 -14.55 -26.73 7.84
C ILE A 930 -15.54 -27.80 7.38
N GLY A 931 -16.33 -28.32 8.31
CA GLY A 931 -17.47 -29.18 8.02
C GLY A 931 -18.77 -28.41 8.24
N VAL A 932 -19.61 -28.37 7.21
CA VAL A 932 -20.90 -27.69 7.23
C VAL A 932 -22.01 -28.72 7.15
N ARG A 933 -22.89 -28.75 8.15
CA ARG A 933 -24.13 -29.50 8.08
C ARG A 933 -25.14 -28.69 7.28
N ILE A 934 -25.39 -29.09 6.05
CA ILE A 934 -26.31 -28.41 5.14
C ILE A 934 -27.76 -28.69 5.51
N ASN A 935 -28.63 -27.70 5.32
CA ASN A 935 -30.07 -27.81 5.59
C ASN A 935 -30.83 -28.51 4.45
N SER A 936 -30.24 -28.55 3.24
CA SER A 936 -30.83 -29.19 2.06
C SER A 936 -30.94 -30.71 2.22
N VAL A 937 -32.02 -31.26 1.69
CA VAL A 937 -32.24 -32.72 1.60
C VAL A 937 -31.41 -33.34 0.47
N ALA A 938 -31.14 -32.58 -0.61
CA ALA A 938 -30.34 -33.01 -1.74
C ALA A 938 -28.89 -32.47 -1.63
N PRO A 939 -27.87 -33.30 -1.96
CA PRO A 939 -26.49 -32.84 -1.98
C PRO A 939 -26.27 -31.78 -3.08
N PRO A 940 -25.44 -30.75 -2.83
CA PRO A 940 -25.11 -29.75 -3.85
C PRO A 940 -24.24 -30.35 -4.96
N ASP A 941 -24.26 -29.73 -6.14
CA ASP A 941 -23.29 -30.04 -7.20
C ASP A 941 -21.92 -29.46 -6.82
N LEU A 942 -21.01 -30.35 -6.42
CA LEU A 942 -19.67 -30.00 -5.96
C LEU A 942 -18.82 -29.31 -7.03
N ALA A 943 -19.06 -29.59 -8.31
CA ALA A 943 -18.32 -28.98 -9.42
C ALA A 943 -18.57 -27.47 -9.52
N THR A 944 -19.69 -27.00 -8.96
CA THR A 944 -20.09 -25.58 -9.00
C THR A 944 -19.59 -24.78 -7.80
N LEU A 945 -18.96 -25.39 -6.79
CA LEU A 945 -18.65 -24.72 -5.52
C LEU A 945 -17.28 -24.07 -5.47
N THR A 946 -16.28 -24.64 -6.15
CA THR A 946 -14.91 -24.11 -6.14
C THR A 946 -14.86 -22.67 -6.66
N GLY A 947 -14.14 -21.80 -5.97
CA GLY A 947 -14.02 -20.37 -6.29
C GLY A 947 -15.19 -19.52 -5.79
N ARG A 948 -16.30 -20.13 -5.34
CA ARG A 948 -17.43 -19.36 -4.80
C ARG A 948 -17.14 -18.85 -3.39
N VAL A 949 -17.71 -17.69 -3.07
CA VAL A 949 -17.61 -17.04 -1.77
C VAL A 949 -18.85 -17.34 -0.95
N PHE A 950 -18.68 -17.86 0.26
CA PHE A 950 -19.77 -18.05 1.22
C PHE A 950 -19.65 -17.06 2.38
N ALA A 951 -20.80 -16.66 2.91
CA ALA A 951 -20.89 -15.86 4.11
C ALA A 951 -20.96 -16.76 5.35
N VAL A 952 -20.25 -16.35 6.40
CA VAL A 952 -20.36 -16.88 7.75
C VAL A 952 -20.99 -15.81 8.62
N LYS A 953 -21.99 -16.18 9.42
CA LYS A 953 -22.71 -15.22 10.27
C LYS A 953 -22.96 -15.77 11.66
N ASN A 954 -22.70 -14.93 12.65
CA ASN A 954 -23.12 -15.13 14.03
C ASN A 954 -23.69 -13.82 14.62
N ALA A 955 -23.82 -13.77 15.94
CA ALA A 955 -24.42 -12.62 16.63
C ALA A 955 -23.48 -11.40 16.65
N GLN A 956 -22.19 -11.58 16.38
CA GLN A 956 -21.18 -10.54 16.50
C GLN A 956 -20.82 -9.92 15.14
N HIS A 957 -20.74 -10.71 14.07
CA HIS A 957 -20.43 -10.17 12.74
C HIS A 957 -20.92 -11.08 11.59
N THR A 958 -20.72 -10.60 10.36
CA THR A 958 -20.82 -11.36 9.11
C THR A 958 -19.49 -11.27 8.37
N ASP A 959 -18.98 -12.40 7.91
CA ASP A 959 -17.68 -12.53 7.24
C ASP A 959 -17.79 -13.38 5.98
N ALA A 960 -16.75 -13.41 5.15
CA ALA A 960 -16.74 -14.12 3.87
C ALA A 960 -15.45 -14.94 3.66
N PHE A 961 -15.61 -16.11 3.05
CA PHE A 961 -14.50 -17.01 2.73
C PHE A 961 -14.68 -17.64 1.35
N THR A 962 -13.57 -17.95 0.68
CA THR A 962 -13.55 -18.57 -0.64
C THR A 962 -13.38 -20.07 -0.54
N ILE A 963 -14.19 -20.83 -1.27
CA ILE A 963 -14.10 -22.30 -1.34
C ILE A 963 -12.94 -22.68 -2.27
N ALA A 964 -11.89 -23.30 -1.72
CA ALA A 964 -10.79 -23.86 -2.50
C ALA A 964 -11.14 -25.24 -3.08
N SER A 965 -11.87 -26.06 -2.32
CA SER A 965 -12.45 -27.32 -2.79
C SER A 965 -13.57 -27.78 -1.87
N ALA A 966 -14.43 -28.69 -2.35
CA ALA A 966 -15.55 -29.22 -1.59
C ALA A 966 -15.69 -30.74 -1.77
N ARG A 967 -16.07 -31.44 -0.70
CA ARG A 967 -16.42 -32.86 -0.72
C ARG A 967 -17.57 -33.16 0.25
N ILE A 968 -18.23 -34.30 0.07
CA ILE A 968 -19.28 -34.77 0.98
C ILE A 968 -18.72 -35.88 1.87
N ASP A 969 -19.03 -35.82 3.16
CA ASP A 969 -18.71 -36.83 4.17
C ASP A 969 -19.98 -37.15 4.99
N GLY A 970 -20.67 -38.23 4.63
CA GLY A 970 -22.00 -38.53 5.17
C GLY A 970 -23.01 -37.41 4.88
N ARG A 971 -23.40 -36.65 5.91
CA ARG A 971 -24.32 -35.48 5.80
C ARG A 971 -23.60 -34.12 5.91
N THR A 972 -22.27 -34.14 5.96
CA THR A 972 -21.45 -32.94 6.13
C THR A 972 -20.82 -32.57 4.80
N LEU A 973 -20.99 -31.32 4.38
CA LEU A 973 -20.21 -30.72 3.31
C LEU A 973 -18.89 -30.23 3.90
N VAL A 974 -17.78 -30.87 3.52
CA VAL A 974 -16.44 -30.46 3.95
C VAL A 974 -15.89 -29.50 2.92
N LEU A 975 -15.58 -28.29 3.36
CA LEU A 975 -15.02 -27.21 2.54
C LEU A 975 -13.56 -26.99 2.93
N ALA A 976 -12.65 -27.05 1.96
CA ALA A 976 -11.33 -26.46 2.09
C ALA A 976 -11.41 -24.98 1.76
N ILE A 977 -10.79 -24.14 2.59
CA ILE A 977 -10.88 -22.69 2.48
C ILE A 977 -9.62 -22.16 1.79
N LYS A 978 -9.78 -21.14 0.92
CA LYS A 978 -8.64 -20.51 0.24
C LYS A 978 -7.82 -19.72 1.25
N GLU A 979 -8.43 -18.89 2.08
CA GLU A 979 -7.80 -18.03 3.11
C GLU A 979 -7.45 -18.84 4.38
N ASP A 980 -6.50 -18.38 5.21
CA ASP A 980 -6.18 -19.06 6.47
C ASP A 980 -7.29 -18.87 7.52
N LEU A 981 -7.71 -19.96 8.16
CA LEU A 981 -8.68 -19.90 9.26
C LEU A 981 -8.13 -19.24 10.52
N ARG A 982 -6.81 -19.21 10.74
CA ARG A 982 -6.18 -18.48 11.85
C ARG A 982 -6.17 -17.00 11.51
N VAL A 983 -6.75 -16.16 12.36
CA VAL A 983 -6.89 -14.72 12.11
C VAL A 983 -6.24 -13.84 13.19
N GLY A 984 -5.70 -14.43 14.25
CA GLY A 984 -4.98 -13.71 15.31
C GLY A 984 -4.30 -14.66 16.28
N LEU A 985 -3.27 -14.18 16.97
CA LEU A 985 -2.48 -14.95 17.93
C LEU A 985 -2.23 -14.10 19.18
N ALA A 986 -2.61 -14.58 20.37
CA ALA A 986 -2.39 -13.82 21.59
C ALA A 986 -1.61 -14.63 22.64
N ARG A 987 -0.67 -13.96 23.31
CA ARG A 987 -0.01 -14.47 24.51
C ARG A 987 -0.82 -14.08 25.73
N VAL A 988 -1.28 -15.06 26.50
CA VAL A 988 -2.16 -14.82 27.65
C VAL A 988 -1.40 -14.14 28.79
N ALA A 989 -1.91 -13.02 29.28
CA ALA A 989 -1.42 -12.33 30.48
C ALA A 989 -2.19 -12.78 31.73
N THR A 990 -3.52 -12.78 31.68
CA THR A 990 -4.38 -13.36 32.73
C THR A 990 -5.61 -14.01 32.11
N ALA A 991 -6.25 -14.93 32.84
CA ALA A 991 -7.40 -15.67 32.34
C ALA A 991 -8.42 -15.95 33.47
N THR A 992 -9.67 -15.56 33.26
CA THR A 992 -10.85 -15.93 34.08
C THR A 992 -11.77 -16.85 33.28
N PRO A 993 -12.78 -17.52 33.87
CA PRO A 993 -13.66 -18.40 33.10
C PRO A 993 -14.23 -17.76 31.83
N ASP A 994 -14.59 -16.48 31.87
CA ASP A 994 -15.27 -15.75 30.81
C ASP A 994 -14.40 -14.74 30.03
N GLN A 995 -13.15 -14.54 30.43
CA GLN A 995 -12.30 -13.49 29.88
C GLN A 995 -10.82 -13.92 29.81
N LEU A 996 -10.09 -13.42 28.80
CA LEU A 996 -8.63 -13.43 28.77
C LEU A 996 -8.12 -12.00 28.58
N THR A 997 -6.95 -11.72 29.15
CA THR A 997 -6.21 -10.50 28.86
C THR A 997 -4.88 -10.84 28.18
N THR A 998 -4.37 -9.93 27.37
CA THR A 998 -3.09 -10.06 26.66
C THR A 998 -2.37 -8.72 26.59
N ASN A 999 -1.05 -8.78 26.59
CA ASN A 999 -0.18 -7.63 26.25
C ASN A 999 0.26 -7.68 24.78
N THR A 1000 -0.18 -8.67 24.01
CA THR A 1000 0.06 -8.75 22.58
C THR A 1000 -0.71 -7.64 21.87
N PRO A 1001 -0.05 -6.85 21.01
CA PRO A 1001 -0.72 -5.80 20.26
C PRO A 1001 -1.64 -6.42 19.19
N LEU A 1002 -2.93 -6.46 19.50
CA LEU A 1002 -3.99 -6.96 18.62
C LEU A 1002 -4.44 -5.86 17.64
N TYR A 1003 -3.61 -5.54 16.65
CA TYR A 1003 -3.85 -4.40 15.74
C TYR A 1003 -5.10 -4.59 14.86
N LEU A 1004 -5.46 -5.84 14.55
CA LEU A 1004 -6.68 -6.22 13.83
C LEU A 1004 -7.87 -6.48 14.78
N ALA A 1005 -7.90 -5.87 15.98
CA ALA A 1005 -8.94 -6.12 16.99
C ALA A 1005 -10.38 -5.97 16.48
N ALA A 1006 -10.63 -5.11 15.48
CA ALA A 1006 -11.95 -4.88 14.90
C ALA A 1006 -12.56 -6.14 14.25
N VAL A 1007 -11.74 -7.07 13.75
CA VAL A 1007 -12.20 -8.30 13.08
C VAL A 1007 -12.31 -9.51 14.02
N TYR A 1008 -11.97 -9.35 15.31
CA TYR A 1008 -11.94 -10.46 16.28
C TYR A 1008 -13.26 -10.79 16.99
N PRO A 1009 -14.19 -9.84 17.26
CA PRO A 1009 -15.52 -10.21 17.76
C PRO A 1009 -16.16 -11.24 16.82
N GLY A 1010 -16.71 -12.33 17.35
CA GLY A 1010 -17.30 -13.46 16.61
C GLY A 1010 -16.34 -14.58 16.21
N THR A 1011 -15.03 -14.39 16.39
CA THR A 1011 -14.04 -15.45 16.17
C THR A 1011 -14.10 -16.51 17.28
N MET A 1012 -13.63 -17.72 16.99
CA MET A 1012 -13.46 -18.79 17.98
C MET A 1012 -12.06 -18.75 18.57
N LEU A 1013 -11.97 -18.54 19.88
CA LEU A 1013 -10.73 -18.66 20.63
C LEU A 1013 -10.40 -20.14 20.87
N THR A 1014 -9.15 -20.54 20.65
CA THR A 1014 -8.68 -21.90 20.90
C THR A 1014 -7.34 -21.94 21.62
N THR A 1015 -7.02 -23.07 22.26
CA THR A 1015 -5.64 -23.34 22.69
C THR A 1015 -4.70 -23.40 21.48
N ARG A 1016 -3.37 -23.39 21.71
CA ARG A 1016 -2.37 -23.61 20.65
C ARG A 1016 -2.59 -24.93 19.87
N ALA A 1017 -3.16 -25.94 20.53
CA ALA A 1017 -3.52 -27.25 19.96
C ALA A 1017 -4.92 -27.28 19.31
N PHE A 1018 -5.53 -26.12 19.06
CA PHE A 1018 -6.84 -25.96 18.42
C PHE A 1018 -8.03 -26.54 19.20
N GLN A 1019 -7.92 -26.67 20.53
CA GLN A 1019 -9.07 -27.03 21.37
C GLN A 1019 -9.93 -25.78 21.62
N PRO A 1020 -11.25 -25.82 21.36
CA PRO A 1020 -12.11 -24.64 21.46
C PRO A 1020 -12.28 -24.17 22.90
N LEU A 1021 -12.05 -22.88 23.13
CA LEU A 1021 -12.22 -22.22 24.42
C LEU A 1021 -13.53 -21.44 24.48
N GLY A 1022 -13.96 -20.81 23.38
CA GLY A 1022 -15.23 -20.09 23.29
C GLY A 1022 -15.23 -19.05 22.17
N THR A 1023 -16.40 -18.48 21.88
CA THR A 1023 -16.53 -17.39 20.90
C THR A 1023 -16.25 -16.05 21.55
N VAL A 1024 -15.42 -15.21 20.93
CA VAL A 1024 -15.12 -13.85 21.38
C VAL A 1024 -16.34 -12.95 21.10
N THR A 1025 -16.80 -12.17 22.07
CA THR A 1025 -17.89 -11.19 21.87
C THR A 1025 -17.40 -9.77 21.75
N ARG A 1026 -16.22 -9.49 22.31
CA ARG A 1026 -15.56 -8.19 22.26
C ARG A 1026 -14.06 -8.41 22.37
N CYS A 1027 -13.32 -7.72 21.51
CA CYS A 1027 -11.88 -7.54 21.63
C CYS A 1027 -11.63 -6.05 21.78
N GLN A 1028 -11.21 -5.62 22.97
CA GLN A 1028 -10.89 -4.23 23.21
C GLN A 1028 -9.84 -4.16 24.29
N ASP A 1029 -8.87 -3.27 24.11
CA ASP A 1029 -7.96 -2.90 25.17
C ASP A 1029 -7.17 -4.12 25.75
N GLY A 1030 -6.73 -5.03 24.86
CA GLY A 1030 -6.06 -6.27 25.24
C GLY A 1030 -6.96 -7.29 25.95
N VAL A 1031 -8.26 -7.03 26.04
CA VAL A 1031 -9.27 -7.92 26.64
C VAL A 1031 -10.02 -8.67 25.55
N LEU A 1032 -10.02 -10.00 25.66
CA LEU A 1032 -10.86 -10.92 24.90
C LEU A 1032 -12.00 -11.41 25.79
N GLN A 1033 -13.19 -10.86 25.59
CA GLN A 1033 -14.41 -11.29 26.28
C GLN A 1033 -15.03 -12.48 25.55
N LEU A 1034 -15.45 -13.51 26.29
CA LEU A 1034 -16.09 -14.69 25.73
C LEU A 1034 -17.61 -14.67 25.91
N ALA A 1035 -18.33 -15.31 24.99
CA ALA A 1035 -19.78 -15.46 25.01
C ALA A 1035 -20.27 -16.39 26.14
N ALA A 1036 -19.43 -17.33 26.57
CA ALA A 1036 -19.70 -18.28 27.64
C ALA A 1036 -18.41 -18.62 28.38
N PRO A 1037 -18.49 -19.09 29.64
CA PRO A 1037 -17.32 -19.56 30.36
C PRO A 1037 -16.59 -20.68 29.61
N ARG A 1038 -15.26 -20.61 29.56
CA ARG A 1038 -14.38 -21.63 28.99
C ARG A 1038 -14.59 -22.97 29.69
N PRO A 1039 -14.37 -24.08 28.97
CA PRO A 1039 -14.46 -25.41 29.58
C PRO A 1039 -13.45 -25.57 30.72
N ALA A 1040 -13.92 -25.89 31.92
CA ALA A 1040 -13.07 -26.01 33.12
C ALA A 1040 -11.97 -27.09 33.01
N HIS A 1041 -12.13 -28.06 32.08
CA HIS A 1041 -11.15 -29.10 31.82
C HIS A 1041 -10.01 -28.67 30.87
N LEU A 1042 -10.07 -27.45 30.31
CA LEU A 1042 -9.03 -26.86 29.46
C LEU A 1042 -8.40 -25.65 30.18
N PRO A 1043 -7.40 -25.87 31.05
CA PRO A 1043 -6.72 -24.77 31.71
C PRO A 1043 -5.97 -23.90 30.70
N VAL A 1044 -5.95 -22.59 30.96
CA VAL A 1044 -5.18 -21.60 30.20
C VAL A 1044 -4.47 -20.73 31.24
N ASN A 1045 -3.15 -20.70 31.18
CA ASN A 1045 -2.29 -20.04 32.15
C ASN A 1045 -1.64 -18.79 31.55
N PRO A 1046 -1.22 -17.83 32.38
CA PRO A 1046 -0.31 -16.77 31.94
C PRO A 1046 0.92 -17.36 31.23
N GLY A 1047 1.25 -16.84 30.06
CA GLY A 1047 2.34 -17.35 29.22
C GLY A 1047 1.91 -18.32 28.11
N ASP A 1048 0.68 -18.84 28.14
CA ASP A 1048 0.15 -19.70 27.07
C ASP A 1048 -0.20 -18.89 25.82
N ASP A 1049 -0.09 -19.52 24.65
CA ASP A 1049 -0.54 -18.96 23.37
C ASP A 1049 -1.91 -19.49 22.98
N VAL A 1050 -2.78 -18.58 22.52
CA VAL A 1050 -4.14 -18.88 22.05
C VAL A 1050 -4.35 -18.35 20.63
N TRP A 1051 -5.07 -19.13 19.81
CA TRP A 1051 -5.44 -18.73 18.45
C TRP A 1051 -6.83 -18.13 18.41
N LEU A 1052 -7.02 -17.14 17.56
CA LEU A 1052 -8.32 -16.68 17.09
C LEU A 1052 -8.58 -17.31 15.72
N LEU A 1053 -9.71 -17.99 15.57
CA LEU A 1053 -10.14 -18.57 14.30
C LEU A 1053 -11.30 -17.77 13.71
N GLY A 1054 -11.22 -17.43 12.42
CA GLY A 1054 -12.22 -16.61 11.70
C GLY A 1054 -13.61 -17.24 11.59
N VAL A 1055 -13.79 -18.45 12.12
CA VAL A 1055 -15.06 -19.19 12.15
C VAL A 1055 -15.22 -19.87 13.50
N ALA A 1056 -16.46 -20.02 13.95
CA ALA A 1056 -16.83 -20.72 15.16
C ALA A 1056 -17.81 -21.88 14.89
N LEU A 1057 -17.82 -22.84 15.82
CA LEU A 1057 -18.81 -23.91 15.82
C LEU A 1057 -20.22 -23.33 15.99
N GLY A 1058 -21.15 -23.74 15.14
CA GLY A 1058 -22.53 -23.26 15.14
C GLY A 1058 -22.78 -22.02 14.27
N ASP A 1059 -21.74 -21.40 13.72
CA ASP A 1059 -21.91 -20.28 12.79
C ASP A 1059 -22.80 -20.69 11.61
N ARG A 1060 -23.67 -19.78 11.18
CA ARG A 1060 -24.52 -19.98 10.01
C ARG A 1060 -23.69 -19.74 8.75
N VAL A 1061 -23.70 -20.72 7.85
CA VAL A 1061 -23.10 -20.62 6.52
C VAL A 1061 -24.21 -20.34 5.52
N THR A 1062 -24.00 -19.34 4.67
CA THR A 1062 -24.88 -19.03 3.53
C THR A 1062 -24.04 -18.86 2.29
N LEU A 1063 -24.26 -19.72 1.29
CA LEU A 1063 -23.77 -19.50 -0.06
C LEU A 1063 -24.89 -18.82 -0.86
N PRO A 1064 -24.69 -17.59 -1.37
CA PRO A 1064 -25.73 -16.88 -2.11
C PRO A 1064 -26.17 -17.70 -3.33
N THR A 1065 -27.37 -17.50 -3.85
CA THR A 1065 -27.72 -18.10 -5.15
C THR A 1065 -26.96 -17.42 -6.27
N VAL A 1066 -26.53 -18.21 -7.25
CA VAL A 1066 -26.01 -17.72 -8.53
C VAL A 1066 -26.61 -18.63 -9.58
N PHE A 1067 -27.50 -18.10 -10.39
CA PHE A 1067 -28.17 -18.82 -11.45
C PHE A 1067 -27.74 -18.29 -12.81
N ASN A 1068 -27.48 -19.20 -13.74
CA ASN A 1068 -27.15 -18.88 -15.11
C ASN A 1068 -27.93 -19.81 -16.04
N TRP A 1069 -28.57 -19.24 -17.06
CA TRP A 1069 -29.18 -19.97 -18.15
C TRP A 1069 -28.85 -19.27 -19.46
N GLN A 1070 -28.56 -20.05 -20.49
CA GLN A 1070 -28.40 -19.57 -21.85
C GLN A 1070 -29.23 -20.48 -22.75
N GLN A 1071 -29.92 -19.88 -23.72
CA GLN A 1071 -30.64 -20.63 -24.73
C GLN A 1071 -29.66 -21.60 -25.43
N PRO A 1072 -29.97 -22.92 -25.44
CA PRO A 1072 -29.10 -23.94 -26.02
C PRO A 1072 -28.78 -23.74 -27.50
#